data_AF-A0A397J8P8-F1
#
_entry.id   AF-A0A397J8P8-F1
#
_cell.length_a   1.000
_cell.length_b   1.000
_cell.length_c   1.000
_cell.angle_alpha   90.00
_cell.angle_beta   90.00
_cell.angle_gamma   90.00
#
_symmetry.space_group_name_H-M   'P 1'
#
loop_
_entity.id
_entity.type
_entity.pdbx_description
1 polymer ?
#
loop_
_entity_poly.entity_id
_entity_poly.type
_entity_poly.pdbx_seq_one_letter_code
_entity_poly.pdbx_strand_id
1 'polypeptide(L)'
;MAFECPFCNRVLSSRSAYSQHVKRCSENYDSSSSSSSEEIQNEFDIITPEQDDNSEDNRNNEIIYISDDEPMFSSRSNETSDIMQVEIDELPQSMNSLTFEEFASIRYEEPASREPEFETDESKSKSDETETESESKSDKTEFESDKTDNESDESEESESAEEETETIPKFPNNTYSDLMTLIIQHNLNNKAGNAIIRFFNKHSNLPTSPLPKNIEQGRKLMDRMKLINLLNKEKTNNNRNYNEQYTSNWWARTEETLPTGSYLLSIILYSDASTTDSLGKNTLHPIFVTLGNIITWRRNKPDVKQLLAYLPIIKAKDDTQKISEEHKNIVRRTFHKSLKFSLSSLYDDNGIELELNNSIFWCFPRISMIISDWPEACTFALTYKSTKSNYPCHFCLVSKEDLSNINLNSNQIEPRSHNNMKLYYKNNTGKNVSIENVRNFFWSVPNINIYAATVPDRMHHLDLGLFQHQLNFTKILINKQCGKSFIDKMNNRVKLIPRYKDLKSFPNGFLHLALLTASEYRSLMKIMIFIVDELYEDSGSPNFIKNNKITEVYLKWNKMYLLSRKENYEESDVTLLQESINEWAKLFIELFKEHSKSELQFPKLHSWVFHICSSIREFGAINGYTTETYESLHKDYIKKPYKLTNKKEIEKQIMKIIRRKAIITESSSKEIPKTPIALKYSKKLYEFCIQNAEIYIQTRMNDPDLEKEMKLGFEKFLECLDAYLDFYDRKLSEHEEINMIFHIYGGVTLKFGSIMRATNKFHKKPIFSNIAVEMNADEIFEYTSDNGVCFAQVLLITEIIMNYEEPMHLALVQWYDFTSSIINDKCINNNNK
;
A
#
# COMPACT_ATOMS: atom_id res chain seq x y z
N MET A 1 -44.16 10.34 18.63
CA MET A 1 -44.35 11.13 17.39
C MET A 1 -45.34 10.38 16.52
N ALA A 2 -46.25 11.11 15.88
CA ALA A 2 -47.13 10.56 14.85
C ALA A 2 -46.62 11.05 13.48
N PHE A 3 -46.80 10.24 12.44
CA PHE A 3 -46.30 10.51 11.09
C PHE A 3 -47.46 10.46 10.09
N GLU A 4 -47.81 11.61 9.50
CA GLU A 4 -48.93 11.73 8.56
C GLU A 4 -48.42 11.51 7.12
N CYS A 5 -49.12 10.68 6.34
CA CYS A 5 -48.74 10.42 4.95
C CYS A 5 -49.12 11.62 4.06
N PRO A 6 -48.19 12.21 3.28
CA PRO A 6 -48.54 13.34 2.39
C PRO A 6 -49.43 12.94 1.20
N PHE A 7 -49.59 11.63 0.96
CA PHE A 7 -50.35 11.08 -0.18
C PHE A 7 -51.73 10.51 0.22
N CYS A 8 -52.05 10.39 1.52
CA CYS A 8 -53.40 10.05 1.99
C CYS A 8 -53.59 10.37 3.48
N ASN A 9 -54.84 10.51 3.94
CA ASN A 9 -55.17 10.93 5.32
C ASN A 9 -54.95 9.82 6.38
N ARG A 10 -53.81 9.14 6.36
CA ARG A 10 -53.40 8.14 7.36
C ARG A 10 -52.27 8.67 8.23
N VAL A 11 -52.49 8.55 9.54
CA VAL A 11 -51.54 8.92 10.59
C VAL A 11 -50.99 7.65 11.23
N LEU A 12 -49.67 7.52 11.30
CA LEU A 12 -48.99 6.29 11.75
C LEU A 12 -48.14 6.54 13.00
N SER A 13 -48.15 5.57 13.92
CA SER A 13 -47.50 5.66 15.23
C SER A 13 -46.02 5.23 15.24
N SER A 14 -45.50 4.68 14.14
CA SER A 14 -44.10 4.25 14.04
C SER A 14 -43.44 4.63 12.71
N ARG A 15 -42.14 4.94 12.76
CA ARG A 15 -41.36 5.41 11.59
C ARG A 15 -41.14 4.31 10.53
N SER A 16 -41.13 3.04 10.95
CA SER A 16 -41.03 1.89 10.02
C SER A 16 -42.32 1.69 9.23
N ALA A 17 -43.48 1.70 9.89
CA ALA A 17 -44.78 1.65 9.23
C ALA A 17 -44.97 2.85 8.28
N TYR A 18 -44.56 4.05 8.72
CA TYR A 18 -44.58 5.25 7.88
C TYR A 18 -43.76 5.09 6.59
N SER A 19 -42.50 4.66 6.70
CA SER A 19 -41.62 4.47 5.53
C SER A 19 -42.18 3.46 4.52
N GLN A 20 -42.69 2.31 5.02
CA GLN A 20 -43.32 1.29 4.18
C GLN A 20 -44.63 1.78 3.53
N HIS A 21 -45.43 2.55 4.27
CA HIS A 21 -46.72 3.06 3.77
C HIS A 21 -46.53 4.15 2.71
N VAL A 22 -45.64 5.13 2.96
CA VAL A 22 -45.38 6.23 2.03
C VAL A 22 -44.89 5.71 0.69
N LYS A 23 -43.92 4.78 0.67
CA LYS A 23 -43.41 4.18 -0.57
C LYS A 23 -44.52 3.54 -1.41
N ARG A 24 -45.41 2.78 -0.75
CA ARG A 24 -46.54 2.10 -1.42
C ARG A 24 -47.67 3.06 -1.82
N CYS A 25 -47.72 4.25 -1.24
CA CYS A 25 -48.65 5.30 -1.64
C CYS A 25 -48.13 6.15 -2.81
N SER A 26 -46.83 6.47 -2.87
CA SER A 26 -46.25 7.15 -4.05
C SER A 26 -46.37 6.30 -5.31
N GLU A 27 -46.07 4.99 -5.21
CA GLU A 27 -46.22 4.03 -6.32
C GLU A 27 -47.66 3.97 -6.90
N ASN A 28 -48.68 4.25 -6.08
CA ASN A 28 -50.08 4.32 -6.49
C ASN A 28 -50.54 5.74 -6.89
N TYR A 29 -49.78 6.79 -6.57
CA TYR A 29 -50.14 8.17 -6.90
C TYR A 29 -49.69 8.51 -8.32
N ASP A 30 -48.47 8.13 -8.70
CA ASP A 30 -47.90 8.36 -10.04
C ASP A 30 -48.66 7.62 -11.15
N SER A 31 -49.33 6.51 -10.82
CA SER A 31 -50.22 5.76 -11.72
C SER A 31 -51.61 6.39 -11.91
N SER A 32 -51.92 7.50 -11.23
CA SER A 32 -53.21 8.21 -11.33
C SER A 32 -53.14 9.57 -12.03
N SER A 33 -51.94 10.12 -12.24
CA SER A 33 -51.72 11.48 -12.75
C SER A 33 -51.45 11.57 -14.26
N SER A 34 -51.40 10.44 -14.97
CA SER A 34 -50.99 10.34 -16.38
C SER A 34 -52.08 9.72 -17.28
N SER A 35 -53.11 10.50 -17.63
CA SER A 35 -54.07 10.11 -18.68
C SER A 35 -54.60 11.30 -19.50
N SER A 36 -54.10 11.41 -20.74
CA SER A 36 -54.73 12.17 -21.83
C SER A 36 -54.23 11.64 -23.20
N SER A 37 -55.10 11.73 -24.22
CA SER A 37 -54.93 11.27 -25.62
C SER A 37 -54.79 9.75 -25.90
N GLU A 38 -55.96 9.13 -26.17
CA GLU A 38 -56.30 8.34 -27.38
C GLU A 38 -55.65 6.97 -27.69
N GLU A 39 -56.50 5.93 -27.60
CA GLU A 39 -56.76 4.74 -28.47
C GLU A 39 -55.62 4.14 -29.37
N ILE A 40 -55.48 2.82 -29.60
CA ILE A 40 -56.47 1.78 -29.98
C ILE A 40 -56.02 0.35 -29.51
N GLN A 41 -56.99 -0.50 -29.14
CA GLN A 41 -57.11 -1.99 -29.16
C GLN A 41 -55.84 -2.88 -29.41
N ASN A 42 -55.61 -4.01 -28.72
CA ASN A 42 -56.49 -5.20 -28.64
C ASN A 42 -56.16 -6.20 -27.50
N GLU A 43 -57.22 -6.84 -26.99
CA GLU A 43 -57.41 -8.25 -26.58
C GLU A 43 -56.47 -9.03 -25.62
N PHE A 44 -57.06 -9.45 -24.49
CA PHE A 44 -57.08 -10.78 -23.82
C PHE A 44 -55.77 -11.58 -23.53
N ASP A 45 -55.64 -12.35 -22.44
CA ASP A 45 -56.64 -12.73 -21.42
C ASP A 45 -56.04 -12.90 -19.99
N ILE A 46 -56.91 -13.07 -19.00
CA ILE A 46 -56.63 -13.21 -17.56
C ILE A 46 -56.74 -14.68 -17.13
N ILE A 47 -56.02 -15.10 -16.06
CA ILE A 47 -56.54 -15.93 -14.93
C ILE A 47 -55.43 -16.26 -13.91
N THR A 48 -55.64 -15.78 -12.68
CA THR A 48 -55.35 -16.41 -11.37
C THR A 48 -56.67 -16.32 -10.56
N PRO A 49 -56.91 -17.04 -9.43
CA PRO A 49 -56.12 -17.07 -8.19
C PRO A 49 -55.43 -18.46 -8.04
N GLU A 50 -55.22 -19.18 -6.93
CA GLU A 50 -55.50 -19.13 -5.47
C GLU A 50 -54.21 -19.59 -4.74
N GLN A 51 -53.82 -19.23 -3.50
CA GLN A 51 -54.48 -19.11 -2.18
C GLN A 51 -54.99 -20.44 -1.58
N ASP A 52 -54.22 -21.03 -0.65
CA ASP A 52 -54.56 -20.91 0.79
C ASP A 52 -53.37 -21.30 1.71
N ASP A 53 -53.52 -21.06 3.02
CA ASP A 53 -52.45 -21.02 4.04
C ASP A 53 -52.26 -22.30 4.90
N ASN A 54 -51.17 -22.28 5.71
CA ASN A 54 -51.05 -22.75 7.12
C ASN A 54 -50.27 -24.03 7.53
N SER A 55 -49.78 -23.93 8.78
CA SER A 55 -49.36 -24.97 9.75
C SER A 55 -48.03 -25.74 9.58
N GLU A 56 -47.01 -25.16 10.21
CA GLU A 56 -46.11 -25.75 11.23
C GLU A 56 -46.05 -27.30 11.47
N ASP A 57 -44.81 -27.81 11.54
CA ASP A 57 -44.17 -28.41 12.74
C ASP A 57 -43.55 -29.84 12.68
N ASN A 58 -42.27 -29.89 13.09
CA ASN A 58 -41.49 -30.97 13.71
C ASN A 58 -41.78 -32.48 13.44
N ARG A 59 -40.81 -33.15 12.77
CA ARG A 59 -39.88 -34.07 13.47
C ARG A 59 -38.67 -34.60 12.66
N ASN A 60 -37.65 -35.02 13.42
CA ASN A 60 -36.42 -35.70 13.00
C ASN A 60 -36.71 -37.07 12.32
N ASN A 61 -35.87 -37.54 11.39
CA ASN A 61 -34.70 -38.39 11.73
C ASN A 61 -33.79 -38.76 10.53
N GLU A 62 -32.59 -39.23 10.89
CA GLU A 62 -31.72 -40.19 10.15
C GLU A 62 -30.93 -39.77 8.89
N ILE A 63 -29.93 -40.60 8.60
CA ILE A 63 -28.72 -40.31 7.80
C ILE A 63 -28.61 -41.34 6.68
N ILE A 64 -28.31 -40.90 5.46
CA ILE A 64 -27.75 -41.77 4.42
C ILE A 64 -26.54 -41.08 3.79
N TYR A 65 -25.38 -41.74 3.85
CA TYR A 65 -24.23 -41.45 2.99
C TYR A 65 -24.39 -42.18 1.66
N ILE A 66 -24.04 -41.52 0.55
CA ILE A 66 -23.78 -42.18 -0.74
C ILE A 66 -22.37 -41.82 -1.16
N SER A 67 -21.66 -42.80 -1.71
CA SER A 67 -20.29 -42.71 -2.21
C SER A 67 -20.26 -43.22 -3.64
N ASP A 68 -19.83 -42.39 -4.57
CA ASP A 68 -19.79 -42.71 -6.00
C ASP A 68 -18.41 -43.24 -6.41
N ASP A 69 -18.35 -44.50 -6.83
CA ASP A 69 -17.19 -45.14 -7.46
C ASP A 69 -17.28 -45.08 -9.01
N GLU A 70 -16.16 -45.30 -9.70
CA GLU A 70 -16.06 -45.31 -11.17
C GLU A 70 -16.76 -46.51 -11.85
N PRO A 71 -17.15 -46.35 -13.13
CA PRO A 71 -17.33 -47.47 -14.06
C PRO A 71 -16.35 -47.46 -15.25
N MET A 72 -15.57 -48.54 -15.42
CA MET A 72 -14.86 -48.86 -16.67
C MET A 72 -15.75 -49.65 -17.64
N PHE A 73 -15.54 -49.51 -18.96
CA PHE A 73 -15.65 -50.58 -19.99
C PHE A 73 -15.02 -50.04 -21.31
N SER A 74 -13.85 -50.51 -21.77
CA SER A 74 -13.58 -51.73 -22.59
C SER A 74 -13.67 -51.53 -24.11
N SER A 75 -12.76 -52.13 -24.87
CA SER A 75 -12.55 -51.91 -26.31
C SER A 75 -12.88 -53.12 -27.20
N ARG A 76 -13.10 -52.90 -28.50
CA ARG A 76 -12.93 -53.90 -29.57
C ARG A 76 -12.70 -53.27 -30.96
N SER A 77 -12.28 -54.09 -31.91
CA SER A 77 -11.61 -53.73 -33.17
C SER A 77 -12.38 -54.16 -34.44
N ASN A 78 -11.94 -53.70 -35.62
CA ASN A 78 -11.50 -54.47 -36.81
C ASN A 78 -11.31 -53.50 -38.03
N GLU A 79 -10.20 -53.55 -38.79
CA GLU A 79 -9.99 -54.24 -40.11
C GLU A 79 -10.90 -53.71 -41.25
N THR A 80 -10.51 -53.48 -42.53
CA THR A 80 -9.27 -53.61 -43.38
C THR A 80 -9.56 -52.86 -44.72
N SER A 81 -8.67 -52.55 -45.70
CA SER A 81 -7.20 -52.69 -45.95
C SER A 81 -6.80 -51.82 -47.20
N ASP A 82 -5.52 -51.87 -47.62
CA ASP A 82 -4.98 -51.67 -48.99
C ASP A 82 -4.92 -50.25 -49.66
N ILE A 83 -3.91 -49.87 -50.47
CA ILE A 83 -2.44 -50.14 -50.52
C ILE A 83 -1.72 -49.14 -51.48
N MET A 84 -0.37 -49.01 -51.39
CA MET A 84 0.57 -48.11 -52.13
C MET A 84 0.52 -46.61 -51.72
N GLN A 85 1.52 -46.01 -51.06
CA GLN A 85 2.93 -45.70 -51.45
C GLN A 85 3.05 -44.62 -52.55
N VAL A 86 3.90 -43.59 -52.46
CA VAL A 86 5.29 -43.51 -51.95
C VAL A 86 5.58 -42.20 -51.16
N GLU A 87 6.36 -42.31 -50.07
CA GLU A 87 7.40 -41.42 -49.46
C GLU A 87 7.46 -39.91 -49.86
N ILE A 88 7.86 -38.93 -49.04
CA ILE A 88 8.45 -38.82 -47.68
C ILE A 88 8.15 -37.35 -47.19
N ASP A 89 8.16 -36.91 -45.93
CA ASP A 89 8.78 -37.40 -44.67
C ASP A 89 7.87 -37.10 -43.44
N GLU A 90 8.36 -37.38 -42.22
CA GLU A 90 7.62 -37.35 -40.95
C GLU A 90 7.41 -35.97 -40.27
N LEU A 91 6.14 -35.65 -40.04
CA LEU A 91 5.63 -34.95 -38.85
C LEU A 91 4.93 -36.01 -37.98
N PRO A 92 4.81 -35.81 -36.65
CA PRO A 92 3.60 -36.29 -35.96
C PRO A 92 2.86 -35.17 -35.25
N GLN A 93 1.66 -34.86 -35.76
CA GLN A 93 0.60 -34.29 -34.94
C GLN A 93 -0.30 -35.41 -34.43
N SER A 94 -0.58 -35.42 -33.13
CA SER A 94 -1.92 -35.74 -32.61
C SER A 94 -2.07 -35.23 -31.18
N MET A 95 -2.48 -33.97 -31.02
CA MET A 95 -3.10 -33.56 -29.76
C MET A 95 -4.46 -34.24 -29.65
N ASN A 96 -4.67 -35.05 -28.62
CA ASN A 96 -6.02 -35.44 -28.19
C ASN A 96 -6.22 -35.10 -26.72
N SER A 97 -6.94 -34.01 -26.51
CA SER A 97 -7.77 -33.67 -25.34
C SER A 97 -7.59 -34.50 -24.06
N LEU A 98 -6.62 -34.11 -23.22
CA LEU A 98 -6.72 -34.24 -21.77
C LEU A 98 -6.49 -32.86 -21.13
N THR A 99 -7.18 -32.60 -20.02
CA THR A 99 -7.53 -31.25 -19.59
C THR A 99 -6.36 -30.47 -18.95
N PHE A 100 -6.23 -29.20 -19.34
CA PHE A 100 -5.14 -28.30 -18.91
C PHE A 100 -5.28 -27.83 -17.45
N GLU A 101 -6.34 -28.22 -16.74
CA GLU A 101 -6.74 -27.63 -15.45
C GLU A 101 -6.23 -28.40 -14.21
N GLU A 102 -5.80 -29.66 -14.34
CA GLU A 102 -5.32 -30.47 -13.20
C GLU A 102 -3.96 -30.00 -12.62
N PHE A 103 -3.23 -29.15 -13.35
CA PHE A 103 -2.03 -28.46 -12.84
C PHE A 103 -2.23 -26.95 -12.62
N ALA A 104 -3.42 -26.42 -12.90
CA ALA A 104 -3.80 -25.03 -12.60
C ALA A 104 -4.69 -24.92 -11.35
N SER A 105 -5.34 -26.02 -10.95
CA SER A 105 -6.33 -26.07 -9.85
C SER A 105 -5.75 -26.21 -8.44
N ILE A 106 -4.56 -25.63 -8.19
CA ILE A 106 -4.28 -25.07 -6.86
C ILE A 106 -4.46 -23.56 -6.97
N ARG A 107 -5.72 -23.13 -6.80
CA ARG A 107 -5.99 -21.75 -6.41
C ARG A 107 -5.30 -21.53 -5.06
N TYR A 108 -4.44 -20.53 -4.96
CA TYR A 108 -4.24 -19.87 -3.69
C TYR A 108 -5.52 -19.06 -3.43
N GLU A 109 -6.53 -19.68 -2.84
CA GLU A 109 -7.66 -18.94 -2.30
C GLU A 109 -7.15 -18.13 -1.10
N GLU A 110 -7.27 -16.80 -1.18
CA GLU A 110 -6.91 -15.90 -0.07
C GLU A 110 -7.57 -16.42 1.22
N PRO A 111 -6.82 -16.69 2.31
CA PRO A 111 -7.44 -17.17 3.54
C PRO A 111 -8.35 -16.06 4.08
N ALA A 112 -9.67 -16.27 3.95
CA ALA A 112 -10.70 -15.29 4.29
C ALA A 112 -10.46 -14.75 5.70
N SER A 113 -10.11 -13.47 5.79
CA SER A 113 -9.55 -12.92 7.02
C SER A 113 -10.61 -12.82 8.11
N ARG A 114 -10.67 -13.82 8.99
CA ARG A 114 -11.37 -13.68 10.28
C ARG A 114 -10.80 -12.49 11.03
N GLU A 115 -11.70 -11.64 11.53
CA GLU A 115 -11.36 -10.41 12.21
C GLU A 115 -10.92 -10.75 13.65
N PRO A 116 -9.74 -10.30 14.11
CA PRO A 116 -9.37 -10.40 15.51
C PRO A 116 -9.98 -9.22 16.27
N GLU A 117 -10.88 -9.51 17.20
CA GLU A 117 -11.29 -8.54 18.22
C GLU A 117 -10.09 -8.23 19.11
N PHE A 118 -9.88 -6.94 19.41
CA PHE A 118 -8.83 -6.46 20.30
C PHE A 118 -9.49 -5.61 21.40
N GLU A 119 -9.60 -6.19 22.60
CA GLU A 119 -9.95 -5.45 23.80
C GLU A 119 -8.74 -4.61 24.27
N THR A 120 -9.00 -3.38 24.70
CA THR A 120 -8.00 -2.45 25.24
C THR A 120 -8.32 -2.18 26.71
N ASP A 121 -7.49 -2.71 27.61
CA ASP A 121 -7.66 -2.55 29.06
C ASP A 121 -6.52 -1.68 29.64
N GLU A 122 -6.89 -0.62 30.37
CA GLU A 122 -5.95 0.24 31.10
C GLU A 122 -5.72 -0.30 32.52
N SER A 123 -4.50 -0.74 32.85
CA SER A 123 -4.13 -1.12 34.22
C SER A 123 -3.34 0.00 34.93
N LYS A 124 -4.02 0.71 35.84
CA LYS A 124 -3.39 1.64 36.78
C LYS A 124 -2.64 0.86 37.87
N SER A 125 -1.31 0.93 37.88
CA SER A 125 -0.52 0.54 39.05
C SER A 125 -0.48 1.69 40.07
N LYS A 126 -0.66 1.34 41.36
CA LYS A 126 -0.42 2.28 42.47
C LYS A 126 1.08 2.34 42.78
N SER A 127 1.52 3.49 43.27
CA SER A 127 2.73 3.62 44.06
C SER A 127 2.46 3.20 45.51
N ASP A 128 3.39 2.46 46.11
CA ASP A 128 3.62 2.45 47.55
C ASP A 128 5.10 2.80 47.77
N GLU A 129 5.38 3.59 48.81
CA GLU A 129 6.71 4.09 49.16
C GLU A 129 7.26 3.35 50.39
N THR A 130 8.57 3.09 50.42
CA THR A 130 9.31 2.91 51.69
C THR A 130 10.70 3.52 51.55
N GLU A 131 11.04 4.39 52.49
CA GLU A 131 12.32 5.10 52.57
C GLU A 131 13.47 4.19 53.08
N THR A 132 14.71 4.64 52.92
CA THR A 132 15.71 4.52 54.00
C THR A 132 16.83 5.55 53.88
N GLU A 133 17.26 6.00 55.04
CA GLU A 133 18.25 7.06 55.36
C GLU A 133 19.63 6.85 54.67
N SER A 134 20.46 7.87 54.49
CA SER A 134 21.30 8.37 55.61
C SER A 134 22.06 9.67 55.30
N GLU A 135 22.45 10.38 56.37
CA GLU A 135 23.13 11.69 56.31
C GLU A 135 24.62 11.61 55.94
N SER A 136 25.17 12.71 55.42
CA SER A 136 26.39 13.31 55.98
C SER A 136 26.43 14.82 55.71
N LYS A 137 27.20 15.55 56.52
CA LYS A 137 27.26 17.03 56.55
C LYS A 137 28.68 17.52 56.20
N SER A 138 28.79 18.85 56.14
CA SER A 138 30.01 19.69 56.15
C SER A 138 30.68 19.97 54.79
N ASP A 139 31.30 21.14 54.56
CA ASP A 139 31.33 22.36 55.40
C ASP A 139 31.41 23.69 54.60
N LYS A 140 31.35 24.81 55.31
CA LYS A 140 31.39 26.19 54.79
C LYS A 140 32.82 26.72 54.57
N THR A 141 32.98 27.61 53.58
CA THR A 141 33.36 29.05 53.67
C THR A 141 33.41 29.62 52.24
N GLU A 142 32.68 30.68 51.87
CA GLU A 142 32.92 32.11 52.18
C GLU A 142 34.27 32.64 51.69
N PHE A 143 34.24 33.45 50.62
CA PHE A 143 34.97 34.73 50.53
C PHE A 143 34.28 35.66 49.51
N GLU A 144 34.21 36.96 49.83
CA GLU A 144 33.66 38.01 48.95
C GLU A 144 34.78 38.78 48.23
N SER A 145 34.48 39.36 47.06
CA SER A 145 35.14 40.59 46.59
C SER A 145 34.30 41.32 45.54
N ASP A 146 34.34 42.66 45.59
CA ASP A 146 33.42 43.55 44.91
C ASP A 146 33.57 43.69 43.38
N LYS A 147 32.55 44.36 42.84
CA LYS A 147 32.39 44.98 41.52
C LYS A 147 33.59 45.86 41.11
N THR A 148 33.75 46.06 39.80
CA THR A 148 33.75 47.41 39.17
C THR A 148 33.37 47.30 37.70
N ASP A 149 32.60 48.26 37.20
CA ASP A 149 32.27 48.43 35.77
C ASP A 149 33.44 49.06 34.99
N ASN A 150 33.43 48.93 33.65
CA ASN A 150 33.87 49.97 32.72
C ASN A 150 33.48 49.65 31.25
N GLU A 151 33.64 50.65 30.39
CA GLU A 151 32.95 50.82 29.10
C GLU A 151 33.81 50.44 27.86
N SER A 152 33.17 50.37 26.68
CA SER A 152 33.76 50.47 25.31
C SER A 152 34.77 49.37 24.89
N ASP A 153 34.92 49.01 23.60
CA ASP A 153 34.73 49.81 22.38
C ASP A 153 34.27 48.97 21.16
N GLU A 154 34.06 49.62 20.01
CA GLU A 154 33.67 49.00 18.73
C GLU A 154 34.83 48.29 17.98
N SER A 155 34.52 47.19 17.27
CA SER A 155 35.36 46.70 16.16
C SER A 155 34.55 45.86 15.16
N GLU A 156 34.37 46.35 13.94
CA GLU A 156 33.88 45.55 12.81
C GLU A 156 35.03 44.70 12.24
N GLU A 157 34.88 43.38 12.20
CA GLU A 157 35.73 42.52 11.34
C GLU A 157 34.86 41.67 10.39
N SER A 158 35.07 41.97 9.11
CA SER A 158 34.54 41.36 7.88
C SER A 158 34.07 39.91 7.91
N GLU A 159 32.88 39.67 7.32
CA GLU A 159 32.48 38.35 6.83
C GLU A 159 33.40 37.86 5.69
N SER A 160 34.21 36.84 5.96
CA SER A 160 34.80 36.01 4.90
C SER A 160 33.91 34.80 4.65
N ALA A 161 33.21 34.78 3.50
CA ALA A 161 32.33 33.67 3.14
C ALA A 161 33.13 32.41 2.76
N GLU A 162 33.36 31.53 3.73
CA GLU A 162 33.72 30.13 3.47
C GLU A 162 32.46 29.33 3.10
N GLU A 163 32.58 28.39 2.15
CA GLU A 163 31.46 27.56 1.73
C GLU A 163 31.12 26.52 2.82
N GLU A 164 30.17 26.84 3.71
CA GLU A 164 29.65 25.87 4.67
C GLU A 164 29.01 24.67 3.94
N THR A 165 29.73 23.56 3.86
CA THR A 165 29.10 22.25 3.63
C THR A 165 28.11 22.01 4.76
N GLU A 166 26.81 21.77 4.46
CA GLU A 166 25.78 21.51 5.49
C GLU A 166 26.18 20.32 6.39
N THR A 167 26.81 20.62 7.52
CA THR A 167 27.13 19.61 8.52
C THR A 167 25.84 19.19 9.23
N ILE A 168 25.67 17.88 9.44
CA ILE A 168 24.48 17.36 10.14
C ILE A 168 24.46 18.01 11.54
N PRO A 169 23.43 18.80 11.89
CA PRO A 169 23.43 19.58 13.12
C PRO A 169 23.46 18.63 14.32
N LYS A 170 24.51 18.71 15.13
CA LYS A 170 24.68 17.85 16.32
C LYS A 170 24.13 18.55 17.56
N PHE A 171 23.88 17.79 18.63
CA PHE A 171 23.45 18.39 19.89
C PHE A 171 24.58 19.28 20.43
N PRO A 172 24.31 20.50 20.93
CA PRO A 172 25.35 21.41 21.41
C PRO A 172 26.22 20.83 22.55
N ASN A 173 25.71 19.84 23.27
CA ASN A 173 26.41 19.06 24.30
C ASN A 173 25.59 17.81 24.66
N ASN A 174 26.16 16.90 25.44
CA ASN A 174 25.50 15.66 25.88
C ASN A 174 24.26 15.95 26.76
N THR A 175 24.34 16.90 27.70
CA THR A 175 23.22 17.22 28.61
C THR A 175 21.95 17.66 27.88
N TYR A 176 22.10 18.35 26.73
CA TYR A 176 21.00 18.65 25.80
C TYR A 176 20.42 17.35 25.22
N SER A 177 21.26 16.45 24.70
CA SER A 177 20.86 15.15 24.16
C SER A 177 20.12 14.29 25.19
N ASP A 178 20.63 14.23 26.42
CA ASP A 178 20.08 13.42 27.51
C ASP A 178 18.69 13.93 27.94
N LEU A 179 18.54 15.25 28.13
CA LEU A 179 17.22 15.84 28.40
C LEU A 179 16.25 15.54 27.26
N MET A 180 16.66 15.75 26.01
CA MET A 180 15.77 15.54 24.87
C MET A 180 15.40 14.06 24.66
N THR A 181 16.28 13.14 25.06
CA THR A 181 16.01 11.69 25.11
C THR A 181 14.96 11.37 26.16
N LEU A 182 15.09 11.87 27.40
CA LEU A 182 14.09 11.71 28.46
C LEU A 182 12.70 12.27 28.06
N ILE A 183 12.70 13.42 27.36
CA ILE A 183 11.48 14.08 26.85
C ILE A 183 10.76 13.21 25.79
N ILE A 184 11.48 12.43 24.98
CA ILE A 184 10.89 11.42 24.09
C ILE A 184 10.45 10.19 24.89
N GLN A 185 11.36 9.59 25.65
CA GLN A 185 11.18 8.30 26.32
C GLN A 185 9.97 8.28 27.28
N HIS A 186 9.71 9.40 27.95
CA HIS A 186 8.57 9.57 28.86
C HIS A 186 7.45 10.46 28.28
N ASN A 187 7.48 10.71 26.96
CA ASN A 187 6.50 11.51 26.20
C ASN A 187 6.11 12.85 26.87
N LEU A 188 7.11 13.56 27.40
CA LEU A 188 6.88 14.73 28.24
C LEU A 188 6.43 15.94 27.41
N ASN A 189 5.27 16.49 27.76
CA ASN A 189 4.73 17.68 27.10
C ASN A 189 5.62 18.92 27.36
N ASN A 190 5.51 19.92 26.48
CA ASN A 190 6.37 21.10 26.51
C ASN A 190 6.26 21.89 27.82
N LYS A 191 5.11 21.87 28.52
CA LYS A 191 4.93 22.54 29.82
C LYS A 191 5.75 21.86 30.93
N ALA A 192 5.77 20.53 30.96
CA ALA A 192 6.54 19.74 31.92
C ALA A 192 8.04 19.90 31.68
N GLY A 193 8.53 19.69 30.45
CA GLY A 193 9.96 19.86 30.17
C GLY A 193 10.46 21.31 30.31
N ASN A 194 9.63 22.32 30.00
CA ASN A 194 9.95 23.71 30.31
C ASN A 194 9.95 24.01 31.83
N ALA A 195 9.37 23.16 32.68
CA ALA A 195 9.56 23.25 34.12
C ALA A 195 10.90 22.64 34.55
N ILE A 196 11.31 21.50 33.96
CA ILE A 196 12.62 20.87 34.19
C ILE A 196 13.77 21.83 33.81
N ILE A 197 13.71 22.47 32.64
CA ILE A 197 14.72 23.46 32.20
C ILE A 197 14.81 24.63 33.18
N ARG A 198 13.67 25.16 33.66
CA ARG A 198 13.65 26.27 34.63
C ARG A 198 14.12 25.85 36.03
N PHE A 199 13.86 24.62 36.44
CA PHE A 199 14.39 24.07 37.70
C PHE A 199 15.91 23.95 37.62
N PHE A 200 16.44 23.32 36.57
CA PHE A 200 17.88 23.20 36.35
C PHE A 200 18.55 24.59 36.30
N ASN A 201 18.08 25.48 35.42
CA ASN A 201 18.69 26.81 35.25
C ASN A 201 18.58 27.73 36.48
N LYS A 202 17.69 27.43 37.45
CA LYS A 202 17.59 28.14 38.73
C LYS A 202 18.60 27.61 39.77
N HIS A 203 19.01 26.35 39.65
CA HIS A 203 19.78 25.62 40.66
C HIS A 203 21.16 25.14 40.16
N SER A 204 21.52 25.40 38.90
CA SER A 204 22.83 25.12 38.32
C SER A 204 23.79 26.30 38.51
N ASN A 205 24.98 26.05 39.07
CA ASN A 205 26.05 27.03 39.20
C ASN A 205 26.84 27.25 37.88
N LEU A 206 26.19 27.12 36.72
CA LEU A 206 26.81 27.27 35.40
C LEU A 206 26.53 28.68 34.85
N PRO A 207 27.53 29.39 34.28
CA PRO A 207 27.34 30.75 33.76
C PRO A 207 26.46 30.78 32.50
N THR A 208 26.36 29.66 31.78
CA THR A 208 25.45 29.47 30.64
C THR A 208 24.70 28.14 30.79
N SER A 209 23.45 28.11 30.35
CA SER A 209 22.65 26.88 30.38
C SER A 209 23.12 25.91 29.26
N PRO A 210 23.45 24.65 29.58
CA PRO A 210 23.71 23.63 28.57
C PRO A 210 22.41 23.12 27.91
N LEU A 211 21.24 23.46 28.47
CA LEU A 211 19.93 22.99 28.01
C LEU A 211 19.37 23.86 26.89
N PRO A 212 18.44 23.35 26.05
CA PRO A 212 17.68 24.18 25.13
C PRO A 212 16.95 25.32 25.85
N LYS A 213 16.82 26.49 25.21
CA LYS A 213 16.07 27.65 25.76
C LYS A 213 14.62 27.27 26.11
N ASN A 214 14.02 26.33 25.37
CA ASN A 214 12.77 25.66 25.69
C ASN A 214 12.64 24.34 24.90
N ILE A 215 11.73 23.46 25.32
CA ILE A 215 11.47 22.15 24.70
C ILE A 215 11.01 22.25 23.24
N GLU A 216 10.36 23.34 22.84
CA GLU A 216 9.93 23.51 21.45
C GLU A 216 11.14 23.69 20.52
N GLN A 217 12.15 24.48 20.94
CA GLN A 217 13.42 24.58 20.23
C GLN A 217 14.21 23.27 20.28
N GLY A 218 14.18 22.56 21.42
CA GLY A 218 14.77 21.22 21.53
C GLY A 218 14.14 20.21 20.55
N ARG A 219 12.80 20.23 20.42
CA ARG A 219 12.05 19.42 19.45
C ARG A 219 12.40 19.86 18.01
N LYS A 220 12.35 21.15 17.68
CA LYS A 220 12.75 21.67 16.37
C LYS A 220 14.17 21.27 15.96
N LEU A 221 15.14 21.29 16.89
CA LEU A 221 16.49 20.80 16.61
C LEU A 221 16.49 19.28 16.36
N MET A 222 15.85 18.49 17.22
CA MET A 222 15.69 17.04 17.00
C MET A 222 14.97 16.71 15.69
N ASP A 223 14.03 17.53 15.27
CA ASP A 223 13.23 17.27 14.08
C ASP A 223 14.01 17.71 12.82
N ARG A 224 14.84 18.76 12.88
CA ARG A 224 15.88 19.04 11.84
C ARG A 224 16.94 17.93 11.80
N MET A 225 17.36 17.39 12.95
CA MET A 225 18.27 16.24 13.02
C MET A 225 17.67 14.99 12.39
N LYS A 226 16.44 14.60 12.75
CA LYS A 226 15.74 13.44 12.18
C LYS A 226 15.50 13.62 10.68
N LEU A 227 15.21 14.84 10.25
CA LEU A 227 14.98 15.22 8.86
C LEU A 227 16.26 15.12 8.02
N ILE A 228 17.38 15.67 8.49
CA ILE A 228 18.65 15.48 7.79
C ILE A 228 19.03 13.98 7.83
N ASN A 229 18.86 13.29 8.96
CA ASN A 229 18.94 11.82 9.05
C ASN A 229 17.87 11.05 8.25
N LEU A 230 16.91 11.69 7.57
CA LEU A 230 15.98 11.06 6.63
C LEU A 230 16.56 11.06 5.20
N LEU A 231 17.52 11.95 4.92
CA LEU A 231 18.03 12.26 3.59
C LEU A 231 19.54 11.95 3.47
N ASN A 232 20.34 12.37 4.46
CA ASN A 232 21.75 12.03 4.67
C ASN A 232 21.92 11.32 6.04
N LYS A 233 22.36 10.06 6.05
CA LYS A 233 22.85 9.40 7.27
C LYS A 233 24.34 9.15 7.19
N GLU A 234 25.03 9.33 8.32
CA GLU A 234 26.48 9.14 8.41
C GLU A 234 26.87 7.71 7.98
N LYS A 235 27.83 7.60 7.06
CA LYS A 235 28.43 6.33 6.66
C LYS A 235 29.31 5.82 7.82
N THR A 236 28.73 5.02 8.70
CA THR A 236 29.43 4.45 9.87
C THR A 236 30.63 3.61 9.41
N ASN A 237 31.82 3.95 9.92
CA ASN A 237 33.09 3.41 9.44
C ASN A 237 33.18 1.87 9.53
N ASN A 238 33.64 1.27 8.41
CA ASN A 238 34.11 -0.11 8.21
C ASN A 238 33.17 -1.28 8.54
N ASN A 239 32.40 -1.26 9.62
CA ASN A 239 31.39 -2.29 9.90
C ASN A 239 30.07 -1.92 9.21
N ARG A 240 29.86 -2.42 7.99
CA ARG A 240 28.55 -2.30 7.33
C ARG A 240 27.50 -3.08 8.11
N ASN A 241 26.41 -2.40 8.42
CA ASN A 241 25.35 -2.89 9.28
C ASN A 241 23.99 -2.68 8.60
N TYR A 242 23.48 -3.72 7.96
CA TYR A 242 22.31 -3.69 7.09
C TYR A 242 21.01 -3.71 7.92
N ASN A 243 20.42 -2.54 8.16
CA ASN A 243 19.09 -2.38 8.76
C ASN A 243 18.10 -1.76 7.77
N GLU A 244 18.40 -0.58 7.26
CA GLU A 244 17.59 0.14 6.28
C GLU A 244 18.30 0.30 4.94
N GLN A 245 17.57 0.72 3.91
CA GLN A 245 18.14 0.92 2.58
C GLN A 245 19.33 1.89 2.54
N TYR A 246 19.33 2.96 3.35
CA TYR A 246 20.48 3.88 3.44
C TYR A 246 21.77 3.26 4.02
N THR A 247 21.71 2.03 4.56
CA THR A 247 22.88 1.24 4.98
C THR A 247 23.33 0.21 3.94
N SER A 248 22.62 0.12 2.80
CA SER A 248 22.76 -0.96 1.82
C SER A 248 23.50 -0.57 0.55
N ASN A 249 23.99 -1.57 -0.18
CA ASN A 249 24.78 -1.38 -1.39
C ASN A 249 24.02 -0.66 -2.52
N TRP A 250 22.70 -0.86 -2.65
CA TRP A 250 21.92 -0.19 -3.69
C TRP A 250 21.92 1.32 -3.50
N TRP A 251 21.75 1.78 -2.25
CA TRP A 251 21.69 3.20 -1.93
C TRP A 251 23.03 3.87 -2.20
N ALA A 252 24.13 3.32 -1.66
CA ALA A 252 25.46 3.88 -1.86
C ALA A 252 25.79 4.10 -3.35
N ARG A 253 25.62 3.07 -4.18
CA ARG A 253 25.86 3.13 -5.64
C ARG A 253 24.85 3.99 -6.41
N THR A 254 23.74 4.38 -5.79
CA THR A 254 22.72 5.26 -6.41
C THR A 254 22.95 6.72 -6.05
N GLU A 255 23.25 6.98 -4.77
CA GLU A 255 23.71 8.26 -4.23
C GLU A 255 24.95 8.77 -4.96
N GLU A 256 25.92 7.88 -5.24
CA GLU A 256 27.13 8.14 -6.06
C GLU A 256 26.83 8.59 -7.51
N THR A 257 25.58 8.52 -7.99
CA THR A 257 25.17 8.99 -9.33
C THR A 257 24.35 10.28 -9.31
N LEU A 258 24.17 10.89 -8.15
CA LEU A 258 23.41 12.14 -8.01
C LEU A 258 24.34 13.37 -8.06
N PRO A 259 23.84 14.54 -8.51
CA PRO A 259 24.56 15.81 -8.38
C PRO A 259 24.92 16.15 -6.93
N THR A 260 26.08 16.78 -6.73
CA THR A 260 26.51 17.33 -5.44
C THR A 260 25.44 18.24 -4.83
N GLY A 261 25.18 18.12 -3.53
CA GLY A 261 24.16 18.90 -2.83
C GLY A 261 22.72 18.41 -3.04
N SER A 262 22.51 17.29 -3.74
CA SER A 262 21.19 16.67 -3.90
C SER A 262 21.07 15.32 -3.18
N TYR A 263 19.84 14.94 -2.87
CA TYR A 263 19.50 13.87 -1.94
C TYR A 263 18.76 12.72 -2.63
N LEU A 264 19.00 11.47 -2.20
CA LEU A 264 18.30 10.30 -2.73
C LEU A 264 16.92 10.13 -2.10
N LEU A 265 15.87 10.11 -2.93
CA LEU A 265 14.53 9.74 -2.52
C LEU A 265 14.21 8.33 -3.02
N SER A 266 14.35 7.36 -2.12
CA SER A 266 14.07 5.96 -2.45
C SER A 266 12.57 5.69 -2.52
N ILE A 267 12.12 5.18 -3.65
CA ILE A 267 10.75 4.78 -3.92
C ILE A 267 10.63 3.26 -3.81
N ILE A 268 9.79 2.78 -2.90
CA ILE A 268 9.43 1.36 -2.75
C ILE A 268 8.02 1.18 -3.31
N LEU A 269 7.85 0.17 -4.17
CA LEU A 269 6.54 -0.23 -4.69
C LEU A 269 6.05 -1.53 -4.03
N TYR A 270 4.74 -1.69 -3.91
CA TYR A 270 4.08 -2.97 -3.70
C TYR A 270 2.92 -3.12 -4.69
N SER A 271 2.73 -4.32 -5.22
CA SER A 271 1.67 -4.65 -6.18
C SER A 271 1.27 -6.10 -5.99
N ASP A 272 -0.04 -6.36 -6.02
CA ASP A 272 -0.66 -7.67 -5.95
C ASP A 272 -2.13 -7.56 -6.41
N ALA A 273 -2.74 -8.66 -6.85
CA ALA A 273 -4.09 -8.69 -7.44
C ALA A 273 -5.07 -9.46 -6.54
N SER A 274 -5.82 -8.74 -5.72
CA SER A 274 -6.71 -9.31 -4.70
C SER A 274 -8.18 -9.24 -5.10
N THR A 275 -8.95 -10.27 -4.72
CA THR A 275 -10.40 -10.37 -5.03
C THR A 275 -11.17 -9.24 -4.34
N THR A 276 -12.34 -8.85 -4.87
CA THR A 276 -13.23 -7.90 -4.18
C THR A 276 -14.22 -8.60 -3.25
N ASP A 277 -14.65 -9.81 -3.61
CA ASP A 277 -15.59 -10.66 -2.87
C ASP A 277 -15.02 -12.06 -2.61
N SER A 278 -15.57 -12.73 -1.61
CA SER A 278 -15.29 -14.14 -1.28
C SER A 278 -15.80 -15.14 -2.31
N LEU A 279 -16.39 -14.69 -3.43
CA LEU A 279 -16.78 -15.52 -4.56
C LEU A 279 -15.77 -15.46 -5.71
N GLY A 280 -14.72 -14.63 -5.59
CA GLY A 280 -13.68 -14.46 -6.62
C GLY A 280 -14.18 -13.91 -7.95
N LYS A 281 -15.38 -13.30 -8.00
CA LYS A 281 -16.01 -12.89 -9.27
C LYS A 281 -15.42 -11.62 -9.86
N ASN A 282 -14.88 -10.75 -9.02
CA ASN A 282 -14.19 -9.54 -9.42
C ASN A 282 -12.89 -9.39 -8.61
N THR A 283 -11.91 -8.72 -9.22
CA THR A 283 -10.54 -8.56 -8.72
C THR A 283 -10.11 -7.12 -8.98
N LEU A 284 -9.31 -6.54 -8.09
CA LEU A 284 -8.60 -5.28 -8.34
C LEU A 284 -7.10 -5.50 -8.16
N HIS A 285 -6.30 -4.78 -8.94
CA HIS A 285 -4.83 -4.88 -8.94
C HIS A 285 -4.23 -3.55 -8.49
N PRO A 286 -4.30 -3.20 -7.18
CA PRO A 286 -3.69 -1.97 -6.70
C PRO A 286 -2.18 -2.00 -6.82
N ILE A 287 -1.60 -0.83 -7.04
CA ILE A 287 -0.19 -0.55 -6.82
C ILE A 287 -0.06 0.54 -5.76
N PHE A 288 0.76 0.27 -4.75
CA PHE A 288 1.04 1.14 -3.62
C PHE A 288 2.50 1.62 -3.65
N VAL A 289 2.74 2.77 -3.02
CA VAL A 289 4.05 3.42 -2.93
C VAL A 289 4.35 3.85 -1.49
N THR A 290 5.61 3.74 -1.09
CA THR A 290 6.15 4.30 0.15
C THR A 290 7.61 4.72 -0.05
N LEU A 291 8.12 5.59 0.83
CA LEU A 291 9.51 6.03 0.81
C LEU A 291 10.42 5.07 1.60
N GLY A 292 11.55 4.68 1.00
CA GLY A 292 12.60 3.90 1.67
C GLY A 292 13.42 4.70 2.68
N ASN A 293 13.42 6.03 2.54
CA ASN A 293 13.97 6.98 3.50
C ASN A 293 13.35 6.85 4.92
N ILE A 294 12.07 6.45 5.00
CA ILE A 294 11.34 6.33 6.26
C ILE A 294 11.64 4.97 6.90
N ILE A 295 12.12 4.99 8.14
CA ILE A 295 12.49 3.80 8.94
C ILE A 295 11.38 2.74 9.05
N THR A 296 11.75 1.46 9.02
CA THR A 296 10.89 0.27 8.85
C THR A 296 9.70 0.26 9.79
N TRP A 297 9.89 0.46 11.10
CA TRP A 297 8.77 0.39 12.05
C TRP A 297 7.69 1.46 11.78
N ARG A 298 8.08 2.62 11.26
CA ARG A 298 7.18 3.71 10.86
C ARG A 298 6.57 3.44 9.49
N ARG A 299 7.41 3.06 8.51
CA ARG A 299 7.05 2.61 7.15
C ARG A 299 6.06 1.44 7.15
N ASN A 300 6.10 0.60 8.18
CA ASN A 300 5.19 -0.54 8.35
C ASN A 300 3.76 -0.15 8.79
N LYS A 301 3.51 1.10 9.23
CA LYS A 301 2.16 1.63 9.47
C LYS A 301 1.42 1.88 8.14
N PRO A 302 0.07 1.86 8.12
CA PRO A 302 -0.71 2.00 6.87
C PRO A 302 -0.77 3.43 6.34
N ASP A 303 -0.66 4.43 7.21
CA ASP A 303 -0.71 5.87 6.89
C ASP A 303 0.54 6.40 6.16
N VAL A 304 1.61 5.61 6.12
CA VAL A 304 2.84 5.93 5.37
C VAL A 304 2.80 5.37 3.94
N LYS A 305 1.82 4.51 3.63
CA LYS A 305 1.69 3.82 2.35
C LYS A 305 0.54 4.41 1.54
N GLN A 306 0.87 5.04 0.42
CA GLN A 306 -0.12 5.65 -0.46
C GLN A 306 -0.53 4.69 -1.58
N LEU A 307 -1.82 4.63 -1.91
CA LEU A 307 -2.28 3.99 -3.15
C LEU A 307 -1.88 4.91 -4.33
N LEU A 308 -1.14 4.37 -5.30
CA LEU A 308 -0.71 5.07 -6.51
C LEU A 308 -1.74 4.93 -7.64
N ALA A 309 -2.22 3.71 -7.89
CA ALA A 309 -3.22 3.42 -8.91
C ALA A 309 -3.89 2.05 -8.69
N TYR A 310 -4.93 1.75 -9.47
CA TYR A 310 -5.30 0.37 -9.80
C TYR A 310 -4.85 0.08 -11.24
N LEU A 311 -4.16 -1.03 -11.45
CA LEU A 311 -3.70 -1.48 -12.76
C LEU A 311 -4.87 -2.14 -13.53
N PRO A 312 -5.04 -1.87 -14.83
CA PRO A 312 -6.18 -2.37 -15.60
C PRO A 312 -6.06 -3.87 -15.91
N ILE A 313 -7.04 -4.64 -15.43
CA ILE A 313 -7.12 -6.09 -15.65
C ILE A 313 -7.85 -6.37 -16.97
N ILE A 314 -7.09 -6.73 -18.02
CA ILE A 314 -7.66 -7.14 -19.30
C ILE A 314 -8.29 -8.53 -19.16
N LYS A 315 -9.62 -8.60 -19.24
CA LYS A 315 -10.38 -9.87 -19.23
C LYS A 315 -10.36 -10.49 -20.64
N ALA A 316 -10.24 -11.82 -20.71
CA ALA A 316 -10.49 -12.57 -21.94
C ALA A 316 -12.00 -12.76 -22.15
N LYS A 317 -12.42 -12.92 -23.42
CA LYS A 317 -13.79 -13.31 -23.78
C LYS A 317 -14.09 -14.77 -23.40
N ASP A 318 -13.11 -15.64 -23.59
CA ASP A 318 -13.20 -17.09 -23.44
C ASP A 318 -11.80 -17.68 -23.14
N ASP A 319 -11.75 -18.92 -22.68
CA ASP A 319 -10.48 -19.57 -22.31
C ASP A 319 -9.55 -19.82 -23.51
N THR A 320 -10.09 -19.97 -24.73
CA THR A 320 -9.31 -20.06 -25.98
C THR A 320 -8.51 -18.77 -26.22
N GLN A 321 -9.15 -17.60 -26.08
CA GLN A 321 -8.47 -16.32 -26.13
C GLN A 321 -7.48 -16.17 -24.96
N LYS A 322 -7.86 -16.54 -23.74
CA LYS A 322 -7.03 -16.45 -22.52
C LYS A 322 -5.69 -17.22 -22.65
N ILE A 323 -5.70 -18.40 -23.30
CA ILE A 323 -4.47 -19.17 -23.56
C ILE A 323 -3.68 -18.69 -24.79
N SER A 324 -4.25 -17.84 -25.65
CA SER A 324 -3.56 -17.32 -26.84
C SER A 324 -2.35 -16.46 -26.48
N GLU A 325 -1.30 -16.55 -27.29
CA GLU A 325 -0.07 -15.77 -27.07
C GLU A 325 -0.27 -14.28 -27.42
N GLU A 326 -1.25 -13.94 -28.26
CA GLU A 326 -1.65 -12.56 -28.49
C GLU A 326 -2.24 -11.93 -27.22
N HIS A 327 -3.26 -12.55 -26.62
CA HIS A 327 -3.90 -12.03 -25.41
C HIS A 327 -2.91 -11.92 -24.24
N LYS A 328 -2.07 -12.94 -24.02
CA LYS A 328 -1.01 -12.90 -23.01
C LYS A 328 -0.05 -11.72 -23.24
N ASN A 329 0.34 -11.46 -24.48
CA ASN A 329 1.18 -10.30 -24.79
C ASN A 329 0.43 -8.96 -24.66
N ILE A 330 -0.88 -8.90 -24.91
CA ILE A 330 -1.69 -7.71 -24.61
C ILE A 330 -1.70 -7.44 -23.11
N VAL A 331 -1.98 -8.44 -22.25
CA VAL A 331 -1.95 -8.32 -20.78
C VAL A 331 -0.58 -7.82 -20.31
N ARG A 332 0.52 -8.47 -20.72
CA ARG A 332 1.90 -8.08 -20.37
C ARG A 332 2.24 -6.65 -20.83
N ARG A 333 1.86 -6.28 -22.07
CA ARG A 333 2.10 -4.93 -22.64
C ARG A 333 1.29 -3.87 -21.91
N THR A 334 0.04 -4.17 -21.54
CA THR A 334 -0.81 -3.26 -20.77
C THR A 334 -0.22 -2.99 -19.39
N PHE A 335 0.15 -4.03 -18.64
CA PHE A 335 0.81 -3.89 -17.33
C PHE A 335 2.07 -2.98 -17.40
N HIS A 336 3.00 -3.26 -18.33
CA HIS A 336 4.22 -2.44 -18.47
C HIS A 336 3.96 -1.02 -19.02
N LYS A 337 2.90 -0.82 -19.83
CA LYS A 337 2.47 0.53 -20.24
C LYS A 337 1.86 1.32 -19.09
N SER A 338 1.03 0.69 -18.26
CA SER A 338 0.43 1.31 -17.07
C SER A 338 1.50 1.70 -16.06
N LEU A 339 2.48 0.81 -15.78
CA LEU A 339 3.64 1.14 -14.97
C LEU A 339 4.44 2.31 -15.56
N LYS A 340 4.72 2.30 -16.87
CA LYS A 340 5.40 3.44 -17.52
C LYS A 340 4.62 4.75 -17.33
N PHE A 341 3.30 4.73 -17.48
CA PHE A 341 2.45 5.91 -17.35
C PHE A 341 2.39 6.44 -15.91
N SER A 342 2.20 5.56 -14.92
CA SER A 342 2.11 5.93 -13.50
C SER A 342 3.46 6.35 -12.89
N LEU A 343 4.59 5.98 -13.51
CA LEU A 343 5.94 6.18 -12.95
C LEU A 343 6.82 7.12 -13.79
N SER A 344 6.39 7.58 -14.97
CA SER A 344 7.24 8.42 -15.84
C SER A 344 7.65 9.74 -15.17
N SER A 345 6.78 10.31 -14.33
CA SER A 345 7.01 11.53 -13.56
C SER A 345 8.11 11.44 -12.50
N LEU A 346 8.64 10.24 -12.22
CA LEU A 346 9.80 10.00 -11.36
C LEU A 346 11.13 10.09 -12.12
N TYR A 347 11.10 10.20 -13.45
CA TYR A 347 12.27 10.13 -14.33
C TYR A 347 12.42 11.34 -15.25
N ASP A 348 11.76 12.45 -14.91
CA ASP A 348 12.09 13.74 -15.49
C ASP A 348 13.45 14.19 -14.90
N ASP A 349 14.43 14.52 -15.76
CA ASP A 349 15.85 14.73 -15.38
C ASP A 349 16.13 15.88 -14.39
N ASN A 350 15.08 16.57 -13.93
CA ASN A 350 15.17 17.74 -13.05
C ASN A 350 15.11 17.39 -11.56
N GLY A 351 14.82 16.15 -11.17
CA GLY A 351 14.53 15.84 -9.76
C GLY A 351 13.24 16.50 -9.28
N ILE A 352 13.08 16.66 -7.96
CA ILE A 352 11.96 17.37 -7.32
C ILE A 352 12.45 18.23 -6.14
N GLU A 353 11.77 19.35 -5.91
CA GLU A 353 11.86 20.08 -4.64
C GLU A 353 10.97 19.40 -3.60
N LEU A 354 11.51 19.17 -2.40
CA LEU A 354 10.80 18.56 -1.28
C LEU A 354 10.90 19.48 -0.06
N GLU A 355 9.84 20.25 0.20
CA GLU A 355 9.74 21.13 1.36
C GLU A 355 9.42 20.31 2.62
N LEU A 356 10.30 20.38 3.62
CA LEU A 356 10.18 19.67 4.90
C LEU A 356 10.60 20.62 6.03
N ASN A 357 9.71 20.85 7.00
CA ASN A 357 9.93 21.77 8.13
C ASN A 357 10.46 23.16 7.72
N ASN A 358 9.87 23.75 6.67
CA ASN A 358 10.25 25.04 6.08
C ASN A 358 11.68 25.09 5.49
N SER A 359 12.29 23.93 5.21
CA SER A 359 13.54 23.80 4.46
C SER A 359 13.28 23.07 3.15
N ILE A 360 13.88 23.51 2.04
CA ILE A 360 13.68 22.93 0.72
C ILE A 360 14.87 22.03 0.38
N PHE A 361 14.61 20.75 0.12
CA PHE A 361 15.63 19.78 -0.27
C PHE A 361 15.48 19.43 -1.76
N TRP A 362 16.60 19.38 -2.49
CA TRP A 362 16.60 18.92 -3.88
C TRP A 362 16.77 17.41 -3.93
N CYS A 363 15.71 16.69 -4.31
CA CYS A 363 15.63 15.24 -4.21
C CYS A 363 15.52 14.56 -5.58
N PHE A 364 16.23 13.45 -5.76
CA PHE A 364 16.09 12.60 -6.95
C PHE A 364 15.33 11.31 -6.61
N PRO A 365 14.08 11.14 -7.08
CA PRO A 365 13.35 9.89 -6.91
C PRO A 365 13.99 8.76 -7.73
N ARG A 366 14.16 7.59 -7.10
CA ARG A 366 14.62 6.34 -7.74
C ARG A 366 13.88 5.15 -7.14
N ILE A 367 13.44 4.20 -7.97
CA ILE A 367 12.87 2.95 -7.45
C ILE A 367 14.00 2.07 -6.95
N SER A 368 13.95 1.72 -5.67
CA SER A 368 14.86 0.78 -5.03
C SER A 368 14.40 -0.66 -5.22
N MET A 369 13.16 -0.94 -4.81
CA MET A 369 12.62 -2.29 -4.74
C MET A 369 11.12 -2.36 -5.02
N ILE A 370 10.68 -3.56 -5.38
CA ILE A 370 9.30 -3.93 -5.61
C ILE A 370 9.00 -5.14 -4.73
N ILE A 371 8.03 -4.98 -3.83
CA ILE A 371 7.57 -6.01 -2.91
C ILE A 371 6.36 -6.68 -3.55
N SER A 372 6.44 -7.99 -3.75
CA SER A 372 5.35 -8.80 -4.33
C SER A 372 5.51 -10.27 -3.93
N ASP A 373 4.55 -11.11 -4.33
CA ASP A 373 4.77 -12.55 -4.34
C ASP A 373 5.64 -12.98 -5.55
N TRP A 374 5.94 -14.29 -5.69
CA TRP A 374 6.77 -14.81 -6.79
C TRP A 374 6.09 -14.76 -8.18
N PRO A 375 4.81 -15.20 -8.33
CA PRO A 375 4.03 -14.98 -9.54
C PRO A 375 4.01 -13.53 -10.03
N GLU A 376 3.89 -12.54 -9.15
CA GLU A 376 3.86 -11.12 -9.51
C GLU A 376 5.27 -10.54 -9.75
N ALA A 377 6.30 -10.99 -9.02
CA ALA A 377 7.70 -10.67 -9.31
C ALA A 377 8.06 -11.06 -10.76
N CYS A 378 7.57 -12.21 -11.23
CA CYS A 378 7.68 -12.61 -12.63
C CYS A 378 6.96 -11.65 -13.61
N THR A 379 5.87 -10.98 -13.23
CA THR A 379 5.22 -9.94 -14.06
C THR A 379 6.15 -8.74 -14.26
N PHE A 380 6.74 -8.24 -13.16
CA PHE A 380 7.68 -7.11 -13.19
C PHE A 380 8.95 -7.45 -13.95
N ALA A 381 9.48 -8.66 -13.78
CA ALA A 381 10.68 -9.17 -14.45
C ALA A 381 10.45 -9.48 -15.96
N LEU A 382 9.21 -9.80 -16.36
CA LEU A 382 8.86 -10.47 -17.63
C LEU A 382 9.58 -11.81 -17.82
N THR A 383 9.63 -12.61 -16.75
CA THR A 383 10.04 -14.01 -16.77
C THR A 383 8.83 -14.94 -16.79
N TYR A 384 8.99 -16.14 -17.37
CA TYR A 384 7.90 -17.12 -17.42
C TYR A 384 7.40 -17.52 -16.02
N LYS A 385 6.10 -17.34 -15.77
CA LYS A 385 5.41 -17.72 -14.50
C LYS A 385 5.23 -19.24 -14.35
N SER A 386 6.28 -20.04 -14.56
CA SER A 386 6.18 -21.50 -14.55
C SER A 386 7.45 -22.19 -14.05
N THR A 387 7.28 -23.07 -13.06
CA THR A 387 8.34 -23.97 -12.55
C THR A 387 8.84 -24.96 -13.61
N LYS A 388 8.04 -25.24 -14.65
CA LYS A 388 8.39 -26.12 -15.77
C LYS A 388 9.16 -25.40 -16.89
N SER A 389 9.36 -24.08 -16.81
CA SER A 389 10.22 -23.34 -17.74
C SER A 389 11.69 -23.75 -17.57
N ASN A 390 12.52 -23.55 -18.59
CA ASN A 390 13.93 -23.97 -18.51
C ASN A 390 14.72 -23.17 -17.48
N TYR A 391 14.40 -21.88 -17.29
CA TYR A 391 15.07 -20.99 -16.35
C TYR A 391 14.05 -20.33 -15.39
N PRO A 392 13.51 -21.08 -14.41
CA PRO A 392 12.33 -20.70 -13.64
C PRO A 392 12.58 -19.72 -12.49
N CYS A 393 13.83 -19.32 -12.21
CA CYS A 393 14.13 -18.24 -11.27
C CYS A 393 14.01 -16.88 -11.95
N HIS A 394 13.44 -15.88 -11.28
CA HIS A 394 13.35 -14.51 -11.78
C HIS A 394 14.59 -13.66 -11.46
N PHE A 395 15.47 -14.12 -10.56
CA PHE A 395 16.76 -13.49 -10.26
C PHE A 395 17.89 -13.94 -11.19
N CYS A 396 17.86 -15.18 -11.69
CA CYS A 396 19.02 -15.84 -12.31
C CYS A 396 18.64 -16.84 -13.42
N LEU A 397 19.65 -17.35 -14.13
CA LEU A 397 19.55 -18.43 -15.12
C LEU A 397 19.95 -19.80 -14.54
N VAL A 398 19.43 -20.16 -13.36
CA VAL A 398 19.49 -21.56 -12.90
C VAL A 398 18.55 -22.44 -13.74
N SER A 399 19.00 -23.64 -14.13
CA SER A 399 18.14 -24.61 -14.82
C SER A 399 17.08 -25.17 -13.87
N LYS A 400 15.93 -25.61 -14.40
CA LYS A 400 14.85 -26.25 -13.59
C LYS A 400 15.33 -27.49 -12.83
N GLU A 401 16.24 -28.27 -13.43
CA GLU A 401 16.88 -29.45 -12.84
C GLU A 401 17.67 -29.09 -11.57
N ASP A 402 18.29 -27.91 -11.56
CA ASP A 402 19.18 -27.40 -10.53
C ASP A 402 18.47 -26.56 -9.44
N LEU A 403 17.13 -26.41 -9.49
CA LEU A 403 16.37 -25.66 -8.48
C LEU A 403 16.54 -26.20 -7.04
N SER A 404 16.78 -27.50 -6.90
CA SER A 404 17.08 -28.17 -5.62
C SER A 404 18.59 -28.35 -5.37
N ASN A 405 19.46 -27.88 -6.26
CA ASN A 405 20.90 -28.06 -6.14
C ASN A 405 21.53 -26.94 -5.28
N ILE A 406 21.67 -27.19 -3.98
CA ILE A 406 22.27 -26.24 -3.04
C ILE A 406 23.82 -26.19 -3.12
N ASN A 407 24.45 -27.02 -3.95
CA ASN A 407 25.91 -27.10 -4.09
C ASN A 407 26.44 -26.29 -5.28
N LEU A 408 25.60 -25.48 -5.92
CA LEU A 408 26.00 -24.56 -6.99
C LEU A 408 26.91 -23.45 -6.44
N ASN A 409 28.05 -23.23 -7.09
CA ASN A 409 28.87 -22.06 -6.84
C ASN A 409 28.27 -20.82 -7.52
N SER A 410 28.57 -19.63 -7.00
CA SER A 410 28.12 -18.34 -7.59
C SER A 410 28.43 -18.22 -9.09
N ASN A 411 29.59 -18.71 -9.53
CA ASN A 411 30.02 -18.68 -10.93
C ASN A 411 29.18 -19.60 -11.86
N GLN A 412 28.34 -20.48 -11.31
CA GLN A 412 27.43 -21.35 -12.08
C GLN A 412 26.02 -20.78 -12.18
N ILE A 413 25.73 -19.66 -11.50
CA ILE A 413 24.41 -19.02 -11.47
C ILE A 413 24.52 -17.65 -12.15
N GLU A 414 24.27 -17.57 -13.46
CA GLU A 414 24.28 -16.28 -14.16
C GLU A 414 23.13 -15.39 -13.66
N PRO A 415 23.40 -14.18 -13.13
CA PRO A 415 22.35 -13.27 -12.68
C PRO A 415 21.61 -12.64 -13.86
N ARG A 416 20.29 -12.51 -13.76
CA ARG A 416 19.50 -11.74 -14.72
C ARG A 416 19.74 -10.25 -14.48
N SER A 417 19.98 -9.51 -15.55
CA SER A 417 20.28 -8.09 -15.54
C SER A 417 19.53 -7.36 -16.66
N HIS A 418 19.45 -6.04 -16.54
CA HIS A 418 18.98 -5.17 -17.62
C HIS A 418 19.86 -5.20 -18.88
N ASN A 419 21.07 -5.76 -18.83
CA ASN A 419 21.97 -5.82 -19.99
C ASN A 419 21.81 -7.14 -20.74
N ASN A 420 22.01 -8.30 -20.09
CA ASN A 420 21.84 -9.61 -20.74
C ASN A 420 20.40 -9.87 -21.19
N MET A 421 19.38 -9.64 -20.36
CA MET A 421 17.98 -9.94 -20.73
C MET A 421 17.47 -9.06 -21.89
N LYS A 422 17.90 -7.79 -21.93
CA LYS A 422 17.65 -6.85 -23.03
C LYS A 422 18.37 -7.23 -24.33
N LEU A 423 19.53 -7.89 -24.24
CA LEU A 423 20.27 -8.45 -25.38
C LEU A 423 19.55 -9.70 -25.94
N TYR A 424 19.14 -10.65 -25.09
CA TYR A 424 18.34 -11.80 -25.52
C TYR A 424 17.02 -11.37 -26.18
N TYR A 425 16.35 -10.33 -25.65
CA TYR A 425 15.17 -9.75 -26.28
C TYR A 425 15.47 -9.13 -27.65
N LYS A 426 16.50 -8.28 -27.77
CA LYS A 426 16.91 -7.68 -29.06
C LYS A 426 17.23 -8.73 -30.12
N ASN A 427 17.83 -9.85 -29.71
CA ASN A 427 18.24 -10.93 -30.59
C ASN A 427 17.10 -11.94 -30.88
N ASN A 428 15.87 -11.69 -30.41
CA ASN A 428 14.71 -12.58 -30.46
C ASN A 428 14.91 -13.97 -29.79
N THR A 429 15.96 -14.13 -28.99
CA THR A 429 16.31 -15.37 -28.27
C THR A 429 15.80 -15.40 -26.82
N GLY A 430 14.96 -14.45 -26.41
CA GLY A 430 14.37 -14.38 -25.06
C GLY A 430 13.69 -15.67 -24.59
N LYS A 431 13.07 -16.44 -25.51
CA LYS A 431 12.49 -17.77 -25.19
C LYS A 431 13.51 -18.73 -24.58
N ASN A 432 14.76 -18.69 -25.04
CA ASN A 432 15.82 -19.59 -24.58
C ASN A 432 16.11 -19.37 -23.10
N VAL A 433 16.06 -18.11 -22.64
CA VAL A 433 16.28 -17.69 -21.23
C VAL A 433 14.97 -17.50 -20.44
N SER A 434 13.85 -18.03 -20.93
CA SER A 434 12.52 -17.92 -20.29
C SER A 434 12.06 -16.48 -20.01
N ILE A 435 12.37 -15.55 -20.93
CA ILE A 435 11.91 -14.16 -20.96
C ILE A 435 10.75 -14.02 -21.96
N GLU A 436 9.73 -13.27 -21.56
CA GLU A 436 8.52 -13.02 -22.36
C GLU A 436 8.79 -12.11 -23.57
N ASN A 437 8.01 -12.26 -24.65
CA ASN A 437 8.18 -11.49 -25.89
C ASN A 437 7.58 -10.07 -25.84
N VAL A 438 7.91 -9.33 -24.77
CA VAL A 438 7.52 -7.94 -24.52
C VAL A 438 8.72 -7.17 -23.98
N ARG A 439 8.96 -5.97 -24.51
CA ARG A 439 9.99 -5.07 -23.97
C ARG A 439 9.63 -4.67 -22.54
N ASN A 440 10.47 -5.06 -21.57
CA ASN A 440 10.32 -4.60 -20.19
C ASN A 440 10.53 -3.08 -20.09
N PHE A 441 9.67 -2.39 -19.33
CA PHE A 441 9.78 -0.96 -19.05
C PHE A 441 11.09 -0.62 -18.32
N PHE A 442 11.42 -1.39 -17.27
CA PHE A 442 12.51 -1.13 -16.34
C PHE A 442 13.90 -1.18 -16.98
N TRP A 443 14.06 -1.85 -18.14
CA TRP A 443 15.27 -1.80 -18.97
C TRP A 443 15.61 -0.39 -19.52
N SER A 444 14.76 0.60 -19.27
CA SER A 444 14.95 2.01 -19.63
C SER A 444 15.12 2.93 -18.42
N VAL A 445 15.07 2.38 -17.20
CA VAL A 445 14.99 3.13 -15.94
C VAL A 445 16.38 3.16 -15.26
N PRO A 446 16.86 4.32 -14.78
CA PRO A 446 18.18 4.44 -14.16
C PRO A 446 18.23 3.81 -12.75
N ASN A 447 19.43 3.41 -12.33
CA ASN A 447 19.78 2.90 -10.99
C ASN A 447 19.05 1.62 -10.49
N ILE A 448 18.22 0.99 -11.30
CA ILE A 448 17.48 -0.24 -10.95
C ILE A 448 17.96 -1.44 -11.77
N ASN A 449 17.98 -2.63 -11.16
CA ASN A 449 17.95 -3.92 -11.85
C ASN A 449 16.69 -4.69 -11.41
N ILE A 450 15.68 -4.80 -12.28
CA ILE A 450 14.34 -5.29 -11.92
C ILE A 450 14.37 -6.70 -11.32
N TYR A 451 15.30 -7.54 -11.81
CA TYR A 451 15.49 -8.92 -11.38
C TYR A 451 16.05 -9.05 -9.96
N ALA A 452 16.73 -8.02 -9.45
CA ALA A 452 17.18 -7.94 -8.06
C ALA A 452 16.20 -7.14 -7.19
N ALA A 453 15.59 -6.09 -7.74
CA ALA A 453 14.64 -5.22 -7.06
C ALA A 453 13.33 -5.93 -6.65
N THR A 454 12.96 -7.01 -7.35
CA THR A 454 11.83 -7.89 -7.01
C THR A 454 12.22 -8.92 -5.94
N VAL A 455 12.38 -8.43 -4.71
CA VAL A 455 12.99 -9.15 -3.57
C VAL A 455 12.20 -10.38 -3.07
N PRO A 456 12.85 -11.34 -2.38
CA PRO A 456 12.15 -12.51 -1.84
C PRO A 456 11.34 -12.14 -0.59
N ASP A 457 10.00 -12.07 -0.71
CA ASP A 457 9.13 -11.87 0.45
C ASP A 457 9.17 -13.09 1.40
N ARG A 458 9.63 -12.86 2.63
CA ARG A 458 9.70 -13.87 3.70
C ARG A 458 8.36 -14.54 3.97
N MET A 459 7.23 -13.86 3.85
CA MET A 459 5.93 -14.47 4.17
C MET A 459 5.51 -15.49 3.11
N HIS A 460 5.53 -15.13 1.83
CA HIS A 460 5.22 -16.07 0.75
C HIS A 460 6.31 -17.12 0.49
N HIS A 461 7.58 -16.85 0.82
CA HIS A 461 8.66 -17.83 0.72
C HIS A 461 8.69 -18.82 1.89
N LEU A 462 8.59 -18.35 3.15
CA LEU A 462 8.70 -19.19 4.34
C LEU A 462 7.33 -19.59 4.90
N ASP A 463 6.57 -18.61 5.39
CA ASP A 463 5.34 -18.82 6.20
C ASP A 463 4.27 -19.58 5.39
N LEU A 464 4.02 -19.14 4.15
CA LEU A 464 3.07 -19.68 3.17
C LEU A 464 3.79 -20.44 2.04
N GLY A 465 4.91 -21.10 2.37
CA GLY A 465 5.77 -21.73 1.38
C GLY A 465 6.56 -22.90 1.94
N LEU A 466 7.86 -22.70 2.15
CA LEU A 466 8.78 -23.77 2.53
C LEU A 466 8.37 -24.46 3.85
N PHE A 467 7.75 -23.75 4.80
CA PHE A 467 7.23 -24.38 6.02
C PHE A 467 6.00 -25.26 5.77
N GLN A 468 5.06 -24.80 4.92
CA GLN A 468 3.90 -25.59 4.51
C GLN A 468 4.33 -26.87 3.80
N HIS A 469 5.37 -26.79 2.96
CA HIS A 469 6.01 -27.96 2.34
C HIS A 469 6.63 -28.89 3.40
N GLN A 470 7.49 -28.39 4.29
CA GLN A 470 8.10 -29.19 5.37
C GLN A 470 7.04 -29.91 6.21
N LEU A 471 5.98 -29.19 6.61
CA LEU A 471 4.88 -29.72 7.40
C LEU A 471 4.08 -30.81 6.68
N ASN A 472 3.84 -30.65 5.38
CA ASN A 472 3.11 -31.64 4.58
C ASN A 472 3.96 -32.86 4.23
N PHE A 473 5.25 -32.69 3.89
CA PHE A 473 6.15 -33.81 3.67
C PHE A 473 6.45 -34.58 4.96
N THR A 474 6.49 -33.91 6.12
CA THR A 474 6.54 -34.58 7.45
C THR A 474 5.34 -35.51 7.66
N LYS A 475 4.11 -35.07 7.33
CA LYS A 475 2.91 -35.95 7.39
C LYS A 475 3.02 -37.15 6.45
N ILE A 476 3.48 -36.94 5.21
CA ILE A 476 3.63 -38.00 4.20
C ILE A 476 4.66 -39.04 4.67
N LEU A 477 5.82 -38.59 5.16
CA LEU A 477 6.90 -39.41 5.69
C LEU A 477 6.43 -40.27 6.88
N ILE A 478 5.82 -39.64 7.90
CA ILE A 478 5.33 -40.35 9.09
C ILE A 478 4.23 -41.35 8.71
N ASN A 479 3.30 -40.98 7.82
CA ASN A 479 2.25 -41.89 7.38
C ASN A 479 2.79 -43.07 6.55
N LYS A 480 3.84 -42.86 5.74
CA LYS A 480 4.50 -43.92 4.94
C LYS A 480 5.25 -44.92 5.82
N GLN A 481 5.92 -44.47 6.89
CA GLN A 481 6.83 -45.32 7.68
C GLN A 481 6.23 -45.83 9.01
N CYS A 482 5.31 -45.07 9.64
CA CYS A 482 4.69 -45.39 10.93
C CYS A 482 3.18 -45.65 10.83
N GLY A 483 2.53 -45.25 9.73
CA GLY A 483 1.08 -45.35 9.55
C GLY A 483 0.27 -44.25 10.25
N LYS A 484 -1.05 -44.26 9.98
CA LYS A 484 -1.99 -43.19 10.35
C LYS A 484 -2.08 -42.93 11.86
N SER A 485 -1.93 -43.96 12.70
CA SER A 485 -2.00 -43.82 14.18
C SER A 485 -0.97 -42.82 14.74
N PHE A 486 0.19 -42.66 14.09
CA PHE A 486 1.19 -41.66 14.50
C PHE A 486 0.86 -40.24 14.01
N ILE A 487 0.10 -40.11 12.92
CA ILE A 487 -0.51 -38.85 12.49
C ILE A 487 -1.59 -38.42 13.49
N ASP A 488 -2.41 -39.36 13.98
CA ASP A 488 -3.39 -39.10 15.04
C ASP A 488 -2.72 -38.78 16.39
N LYS A 489 -1.62 -39.46 16.74
CA LYS A 489 -0.76 -39.12 17.91
C LYS A 489 -0.20 -37.69 17.80
N MET A 490 0.29 -37.31 16.61
CA MET A 490 0.76 -35.96 16.32
C MET A 490 -0.35 -34.91 16.47
N ASN A 491 -1.55 -35.21 15.98
CA ASN A 491 -2.73 -34.35 16.11
C ASN A 491 -3.16 -34.18 17.58
N ASN A 492 -3.08 -35.24 18.38
CA ASN A 492 -3.44 -35.21 19.80
C ASN A 492 -2.40 -34.45 20.65
N ARG A 493 -1.09 -34.58 20.37
CA ARG A 493 -0.06 -33.73 21.00
C ARG A 493 -0.33 -32.24 20.82
N VAL A 494 -0.82 -31.82 19.65
CA VAL A 494 -1.17 -30.41 19.38
C VAL A 494 -2.33 -29.93 20.25
N LYS A 495 -3.30 -30.79 20.57
CA LYS A 495 -4.42 -30.46 21.47
C LYS A 495 -4.00 -30.35 22.94
N LEU A 496 -2.88 -30.99 23.31
CA LEU A 496 -2.32 -30.95 24.67
C LEU A 496 -1.45 -29.71 24.94
N ILE A 497 -1.13 -28.90 23.92
CA ILE A 497 -0.41 -27.63 24.10
C ILE A 497 -1.26 -26.68 24.94
N PRO A 498 -0.78 -26.20 26.11
CA PRO A 498 -1.51 -25.25 26.94
C PRO A 498 -1.84 -23.96 26.20
N ARG A 499 -2.97 -23.33 26.53
CA ARG A 499 -3.28 -21.98 26.05
C ARG A 499 -2.25 -21.00 26.61
N TYR A 500 -1.66 -20.19 25.74
CA TYR A 500 -0.69 -19.17 26.10
C TYR A 500 -0.96 -17.89 25.31
N LYS A 501 -0.58 -16.73 25.86
CA LYS A 501 -0.78 -15.44 25.20
C LYS A 501 0.02 -15.40 23.89
N ASP A 502 -0.56 -14.82 22.83
CA ASP A 502 0.09 -14.68 21.51
C ASP A 502 0.51 -16.02 20.85
N LEU A 503 -0.18 -17.11 21.21
CA LEU A 503 -0.11 -18.43 20.55
C LEU A 503 -1.52 -18.90 20.19
N LYS A 504 -1.82 -19.10 18.89
CA LYS A 504 -3.12 -19.65 18.47
C LYS A 504 -3.27 -21.09 18.96
N SER A 505 -4.37 -21.38 19.64
CA SER A 505 -4.73 -22.74 20.07
C SER A 505 -5.37 -23.55 18.95
N PHE A 506 -5.04 -24.83 18.86
CA PHE A 506 -5.58 -25.76 17.86
C PHE A 506 -6.39 -26.90 18.55
N PRO A 507 -7.55 -26.61 19.16
CA PRO A 507 -8.30 -27.59 19.97
C PRO A 507 -8.83 -28.79 19.17
N ASN A 508 -9.11 -28.59 17.88
CA ASN A 508 -9.52 -29.67 16.96
C ASN A 508 -8.30 -30.33 16.29
N GLY A 509 -7.08 -29.97 16.69
CA GLY A 509 -5.85 -30.22 15.94
C GLY A 509 -5.70 -29.28 14.73
N PHE A 510 -4.70 -29.55 13.89
CA PHE A 510 -4.43 -28.74 12.68
C PHE A 510 -4.56 -29.53 11.37
N LEU A 511 -4.75 -30.85 11.44
CA LEU A 511 -4.72 -31.71 10.25
C LEU A 511 -5.92 -31.56 9.31
N HIS A 512 -7.07 -31.13 9.83
CA HIS A 512 -8.30 -30.93 9.06
C HIS A 512 -8.45 -29.50 8.49
N LEU A 513 -7.50 -28.61 8.77
CA LEU A 513 -7.54 -27.23 8.28
C LEU A 513 -6.94 -27.17 6.87
N ALA A 514 -7.82 -27.17 5.87
CA ALA A 514 -7.45 -27.17 4.45
C ALA A 514 -6.58 -25.96 4.03
N LEU A 515 -6.82 -24.80 4.65
CA LEU A 515 -6.03 -23.58 4.53
C LEU A 515 -5.69 -23.05 5.93
N LEU A 516 -4.47 -22.56 6.10
CA LEU A 516 -3.97 -21.94 7.33
C LEU A 516 -3.42 -20.55 7.00
N THR A 517 -3.69 -19.57 7.86
CA THR A 517 -3.10 -18.23 7.77
C THR A 517 -1.61 -18.27 8.11
N ALA A 518 -0.84 -17.27 7.65
CA ALA A 518 0.56 -17.10 8.08
C ALA A 518 0.69 -17.01 9.61
N SER A 519 -0.32 -16.45 10.30
CA SER A 519 -0.42 -16.42 11.76
C SER A 519 -0.59 -17.81 12.41
N GLU A 520 -1.36 -18.72 11.79
CA GLU A 520 -1.39 -20.13 12.22
C GLU A 520 -0.06 -20.83 11.95
N TYR A 521 0.54 -20.68 10.77
CA TYR A 521 1.83 -21.33 10.47
C TYR A 521 2.94 -20.89 11.43
N ARG A 522 3.02 -19.59 11.76
CA ARG A 522 3.95 -19.07 12.78
C ARG A 522 3.65 -19.60 14.19
N SER A 523 2.38 -19.87 14.51
CA SER A 523 2.00 -20.52 15.77
C SER A 523 2.44 -21.99 15.78
N LEU A 524 2.34 -22.69 14.64
CA LEU A 524 2.87 -24.05 14.48
C LEU A 524 4.40 -24.09 14.58
N MET A 525 5.14 -23.17 13.93
CA MET A 525 6.62 -23.10 14.02
C MET A 525 7.12 -23.09 15.48
N LYS A 526 6.44 -22.32 16.36
CA LYS A 526 6.75 -22.25 17.81
C LYS A 526 6.63 -23.61 18.51
N ILE A 527 5.69 -24.47 18.10
CA ILE A 527 5.34 -25.70 18.83
C ILE A 527 5.82 -26.99 18.15
N MET A 528 6.06 -27.00 16.83
CA MET A 528 6.23 -28.25 16.05
C MET A 528 7.35 -29.16 16.56
N ILE A 529 8.40 -28.62 17.20
CA ILE A 529 9.44 -29.40 17.87
C ILE A 529 8.81 -30.35 18.91
N PHE A 530 8.09 -29.83 19.91
CA PHE A 530 7.43 -30.61 20.96
C PHE A 530 6.34 -31.58 20.43
N ILE A 531 5.91 -31.40 19.18
CA ILE A 531 4.93 -32.25 18.52
C ILE A 531 5.61 -33.47 17.85
N VAL A 532 6.76 -33.29 17.20
CA VAL A 532 7.49 -34.36 16.49
C VAL A 532 8.51 -35.09 17.35
N ASP A 533 8.97 -34.48 18.44
CA ASP A 533 10.03 -35.03 19.28
C ASP A 533 9.58 -36.27 20.06
N GLU A 534 10.38 -37.34 20.03
CA GLU A 534 10.02 -38.69 20.49
C GLU A 534 8.63 -39.16 19.99
N LEU A 535 8.26 -38.82 18.75
CA LEU A 535 6.94 -39.20 18.20
C LEU A 535 6.85 -40.71 17.93
N TYR A 536 7.96 -41.33 17.53
CA TYR A 536 8.08 -42.75 17.23
C TYR A 536 9.49 -43.27 17.59
N GLU A 537 9.62 -44.58 17.81
CA GLU A 537 10.89 -45.24 18.09
C GLU A 537 11.67 -45.53 16.80
N ASP A 538 13.01 -45.52 16.88
CA ASP A 538 13.90 -45.81 15.76
C ASP A 538 13.87 -47.31 15.40
N SER A 539 13.44 -47.65 14.18
CA SER A 539 13.58 -49.02 13.67
C SER A 539 14.96 -49.26 13.03
N GLY A 540 15.43 -50.51 13.04
CA GLY A 540 16.68 -50.92 12.38
C GLY A 540 16.59 -51.10 10.86
N SER A 541 15.51 -50.67 10.21
CA SER A 541 15.36 -50.77 8.74
C SER A 541 16.24 -49.74 8.03
N PRO A 542 16.99 -50.11 6.97
CA PRO A 542 18.02 -49.25 6.36
C PRO A 542 17.47 -47.94 5.74
N ASN A 543 16.16 -47.89 5.43
CA ASN A 543 15.50 -46.71 4.86
C ASN A 543 14.58 -46.00 5.87
N PHE A 544 14.71 -46.28 7.17
CA PHE A 544 13.87 -45.67 8.21
C PHE A 544 14.43 -44.33 8.67
N ILE A 545 13.63 -43.26 8.56
CA ILE A 545 14.05 -41.94 9.01
C ILE A 545 13.89 -41.84 10.53
N LYS A 546 15.02 -41.87 11.23
CA LYS A 546 15.12 -41.72 12.69
C LYS A 546 14.35 -40.50 13.19
N ASN A 547 13.71 -40.61 14.35
CA ASN A 547 12.84 -39.53 14.85
C ASN A 547 13.63 -38.23 15.11
N ASN A 548 14.86 -38.35 15.63
CA ASN A 548 15.74 -37.22 15.89
C ASN A 548 16.06 -36.38 14.64
N LYS A 549 16.03 -36.96 13.43
CA LYS A 549 16.20 -36.22 12.17
C LYS A 549 15.00 -35.33 11.85
N ILE A 550 13.79 -35.76 12.22
CA ILE A 550 12.60 -34.92 12.13
C ILE A 550 12.70 -33.77 13.14
N THR A 551 13.06 -34.02 14.40
CA THR A 551 13.31 -32.94 15.37
C THR A 551 14.41 -31.98 14.87
N GLU A 552 15.50 -32.50 14.31
CA GLU A 552 16.63 -31.71 13.77
C GLU A 552 16.17 -30.74 12.66
N VAL A 553 15.32 -31.15 11.71
CA VAL A 553 14.90 -30.24 10.62
C VAL A 553 13.94 -29.13 11.09
N TYR A 554 13.16 -29.34 12.16
CA TYR A 554 12.39 -28.26 12.79
C TYR A 554 13.26 -27.36 13.69
N LEU A 555 14.29 -27.90 14.35
CA LEU A 555 15.30 -27.10 15.08
C LEU A 555 16.08 -26.19 14.12
N LYS A 556 16.60 -26.74 13.01
CA LYS A 556 17.31 -25.96 11.98
C LYS A 556 16.40 -24.94 11.29
N TRP A 557 15.14 -25.29 11.02
CA TRP A 557 14.14 -24.32 10.55
C TRP A 557 14.01 -23.16 11.53
N ASN A 558 13.81 -23.43 12.83
CA ASN A 558 13.63 -22.38 13.82
C ASN A 558 14.89 -21.50 14.01
N LYS A 559 16.11 -22.07 13.95
CA LYS A 559 17.37 -21.29 13.91
C LYS A 559 17.39 -20.32 12.72
N MET A 560 17.16 -20.83 11.51
CA MET A 560 17.14 -20.06 10.27
C MET A 560 16.04 -18.98 10.28
N TYR A 561 14.84 -19.34 10.74
CA TYR A 561 13.69 -18.45 10.79
C TYR A 561 13.89 -17.29 11.78
N LEU A 562 14.45 -17.56 12.97
CA LEU A 562 14.80 -16.52 13.95
C LEU A 562 15.87 -15.56 13.40
N LEU A 563 16.93 -16.08 12.77
CA LEU A 563 17.96 -15.26 12.13
C LEU A 563 17.36 -14.37 11.03
N SER A 564 16.44 -14.91 10.20
CA SER A 564 15.75 -14.15 9.14
C SER A 564 14.82 -13.02 9.63
N ARG A 565 14.59 -12.92 10.94
CA ARG A 565 13.75 -11.90 11.57
C ARG A 565 14.54 -10.81 12.28
N LYS A 566 15.88 -10.82 12.22
CA LYS A 566 16.70 -9.69 12.69
C LYS A 566 16.28 -8.40 11.97
N GLU A 567 16.23 -7.31 12.75
CA GLU A 567 15.97 -5.94 12.24
C GLU A 567 17.25 -5.27 11.70
N ASN A 568 18.41 -5.91 11.94
CA ASN A 568 19.73 -5.33 11.81
C ASN A 568 20.74 -6.48 11.62
N TYR A 569 21.53 -6.46 10.55
CA TYR A 569 22.50 -7.50 10.21
C TYR A 569 23.91 -6.94 10.00
N GLU A 570 24.87 -7.40 10.78
CA GLU A 570 26.29 -7.30 10.39
C GLU A 570 26.62 -8.32 9.29
N GLU A 571 27.76 -8.17 8.60
CA GLU A 571 28.22 -9.16 7.60
C GLU A 571 28.46 -10.57 8.21
N SER A 572 28.81 -10.61 9.51
CA SER A 572 28.85 -11.80 10.36
C SER A 572 27.47 -12.47 10.49
N ASP A 573 26.40 -11.70 10.69
CA ASP A 573 25.03 -12.18 10.75
C ASP A 573 24.50 -12.68 9.41
N VAL A 574 24.85 -12.00 8.30
CA VAL A 574 24.50 -12.46 6.95
C VAL A 574 25.19 -13.80 6.65
N THR A 575 26.43 -13.98 7.13
CA THR A 575 27.18 -15.24 7.02
C THR A 575 26.51 -16.35 7.85
N LEU A 576 26.21 -16.09 9.12
CA LEU A 576 25.52 -17.03 10.02
C LEU A 576 24.11 -17.42 9.52
N LEU A 577 23.38 -16.47 8.90
CA LEU A 577 22.11 -16.75 8.24
C LEU A 577 22.31 -17.69 7.03
N GLN A 578 23.30 -17.42 6.16
CA GLN A 578 23.60 -18.29 5.02
C GLN A 578 23.98 -19.71 5.46
N GLU A 579 24.82 -19.85 6.49
CA GLU A 579 25.17 -21.13 7.08
C GLU A 579 23.92 -21.86 7.59
N SER A 580 23.06 -21.17 8.35
CA SER A 580 21.83 -21.76 8.89
C SER A 580 20.80 -22.11 7.81
N ILE A 581 20.78 -21.39 6.68
CA ILE A 581 19.96 -21.74 5.51
C ILE A 581 20.52 -22.99 4.84
N ASN A 582 21.84 -23.06 4.63
CA ASN A 582 22.49 -24.20 3.98
C ASN A 582 22.37 -25.48 4.83
N GLU A 583 22.57 -25.38 6.15
CA GLU A 583 22.33 -26.46 7.13
C GLU A 583 20.89 -27.00 7.04
N TRP A 584 19.90 -26.11 7.07
CA TRP A 584 18.49 -26.48 7.01
C TRP A 584 18.14 -27.08 5.65
N ALA A 585 18.50 -26.42 4.55
CA ALA A 585 18.15 -26.82 3.20
C ALA A 585 18.73 -28.19 2.84
N LYS A 586 19.97 -28.49 3.27
CA LYS A 586 20.59 -29.81 3.09
C LYS A 586 19.73 -30.90 3.73
N LEU A 587 19.35 -30.73 5.00
CA LEU A 587 18.54 -31.72 5.71
C LEU A 587 17.09 -31.79 5.20
N PHE A 588 16.51 -30.65 4.81
CA PHE A 588 15.19 -30.61 4.18
C PHE A 588 15.16 -31.39 2.85
N ILE A 589 16.22 -31.30 2.04
CA ILE A 589 16.36 -32.08 0.80
C ILE A 589 16.60 -33.57 1.11
N GLU A 590 17.54 -33.89 2.02
CA GLU A 590 17.84 -35.24 2.50
C GLU A 590 16.59 -36.01 2.94
N LEU A 591 15.68 -35.36 3.67
CA LEU A 591 14.48 -35.99 4.23
C LEU A 591 13.25 -36.00 3.32
N PHE A 592 13.11 -35.04 2.41
CA PHE A 592 11.82 -34.82 1.72
C PHE A 592 11.88 -34.91 0.19
N LYS A 593 13.04 -35.15 -0.44
CA LYS A 593 13.14 -35.24 -1.91
C LYS A 593 12.19 -36.31 -2.49
N GLU A 594 12.22 -37.53 -1.96
CA GLU A 594 11.35 -38.65 -2.38
C GLU A 594 9.85 -38.43 -2.11
N HIS A 595 9.50 -37.47 -1.26
CA HIS A 595 8.11 -37.16 -0.90
C HIS A 595 7.52 -36.03 -1.76
N SER A 596 8.32 -35.43 -2.64
CA SER A 596 7.91 -34.38 -3.55
C SER A 596 7.80 -34.89 -4.99
N LYS A 597 6.61 -34.76 -5.60
CA LYS A 597 6.38 -35.10 -7.02
C LYS A 597 7.28 -34.33 -8.00
N SER A 598 7.92 -33.24 -7.56
CA SER A 598 8.84 -32.42 -8.34
C SER A 598 10.25 -32.40 -7.73
N GLU A 599 10.62 -33.39 -6.92
CA GLU A 599 11.97 -33.53 -6.33
C GLU A 599 12.48 -32.29 -5.56
N LEU A 600 11.56 -31.48 -5.01
CA LEU A 600 11.82 -30.18 -4.36
C LEU A 600 12.38 -29.09 -5.28
N GLN A 601 12.23 -29.22 -6.61
CA GLN A 601 12.52 -28.19 -7.61
C GLN A 601 11.54 -27.00 -7.48
N PHE A 602 11.75 -26.17 -6.46
CA PHE A 602 10.92 -25.02 -6.14
C PHE A 602 11.71 -23.71 -6.32
N PRO A 603 11.23 -22.73 -7.13
CA PRO A 603 11.84 -21.41 -7.19
C PRO A 603 11.93 -20.71 -5.83
N LYS A 604 10.94 -20.94 -4.93
CA LYS A 604 10.97 -20.46 -3.54
C LYS A 604 12.18 -21.01 -2.76
N LEU A 605 12.59 -22.26 -2.98
CA LEU A 605 13.75 -22.88 -2.32
C LEU A 605 15.06 -22.27 -2.85
N HIS A 606 15.25 -22.27 -4.18
CA HIS A 606 16.43 -21.66 -4.80
C HIS A 606 16.58 -20.18 -4.43
N SER A 607 15.50 -19.40 -4.51
CA SER A 607 15.49 -17.99 -4.15
C SER A 607 15.91 -17.75 -2.70
N TRP A 608 15.42 -18.58 -1.76
CA TRP A 608 15.81 -18.44 -0.36
C TRP A 608 17.25 -18.88 -0.09
N VAL A 609 17.76 -19.91 -0.77
CA VAL A 609 19.15 -20.37 -0.61
C VAL A 609 20.15 -19.38 -1.21
N PHE A 610 19.89 -18.84 -2.41
CA PHE A 610 20.90 -18.10 -3.18
C PHE A 610 20.69 -16.58 -3.24
N HIS A 611 19.52 -16.04 -2.88
CA HIS A 611 19.17 -14.63 -3.16
C HIS A 611 18.71 -13.81 -1.95
N ILE A 612 18.40 -14.41 -0.80
CA ILE A 612 18.03 -13.61 0.39
C ILE A 612 19.23 -12.85 0.98
N CYS A 613 20.40 -13.49 1.08
CA CYS A 613 21.60 -12.88 1.66
C CYS A 613 22.24 -11.83 0.74
N SER A 614 22.00 -11.89 -0.58
CA SER A 614 22.33 -10.76 -1.47
C SER A 614 21.29 -9.63 -1.33
N SER A 615 19.99 -9.96 -1.24
CA SER A 615 18.93 -8.97 -1.00
C SER A 615 19.13 -8.17 0.29
N ILE A 616 19.65 -8.78 1.37
CA ILE A 616 19.98 -8.06 2.61
C ILE A 616 21.07 -7.01 2.36
N ARG A 617 22.18 -7.40 1.73
CA ARG A 617 23.29 -6.49 1.42
C ARG A 617 22.88 -5.38 0.46
N GLU A 618 21.95 -5.69 -0.45
CA GLU A 618 21.47 -4.75 -1.46
C GLU A 618 20.36 -3.81 -0.96
N PHE A 619 19.51 -4.20 0.00
CA PHE A 619 18.33 -3.40 0.40
C PHE A 619 18.05 -3.26 1.92
N GLY A 620 18.87 -3.83 2.80
CA GLY A 620 18.67 -3.78 4.26
C GLY A 620 17.96 -5.01 4.84
N ALA A 621 17.43 -4.90 6.05
CA ALA A 621 16.84 -6.05 6.76
C ALA A 621 15.52 -6.54 6.14
N ILE A 622 15.31 -7.86 6.14
CA ILE A 622 14.14 -8.54 5.56
C ILE A 622 12.80 -7.98 6.06
N ASN A 623 12.73 -7.54 7.31
CA ASN A 623 11.53 -6.92 7.91
C ASN A 623 11.12 -5.60 7.23
N GLY A 624 12.02 -4.96 6.48
CA GLY A 624 11.77 -3.75 5.71
C GLY A 624 10.98 -3.96 4.42
N TYR A 625 10.85 -5.21 3.94
CA TYR A 625 10.29 -5.55 2.63
C TYR A 625 9.40 -6.82 2.60
N THR A 626 8.69 -7.08 3.70
CA THR A 626 7.70 -8.18 3.76
C THR A 626 6.28 -7.72 3.34
N THR A 627 5.56 -8.59 2.62
CA THR A 627 4.22 -8.30 2.06
C THR A 627 3.14 -8.09 3.13
N GLU A 628 3.30 -8.71 4.31
CA GLU A 628 2.35 -8.74 5.43
C GLU A 628 1.69 -7.39 5.77
N THR A 629 2.46 -6.29 5.76
CA THR A 629 1.89 -4.97 6.10
C THR A 629 1.07 -4.35 4.96
N TYR A 630 1.27 -4.81 3.72
CA TYR A 630 0.56 -4.36 2.54
C TYR A 630 -0.74 -5.14 2.29
N GLU A 631 -0.79 -6.44 2.63
CA GLU A 631 -2.05 -7.21 2.60
C GLU A 631 -3.14 -6.56 3.47
N SER A 632 -2.74 -5.90 4.57
CA SER A 632 -3.66 -5.13 5.41
C SER A 632 -4.36 -4.01 4.64
N LEU A 633 -3.69 -3.40 3.65
CA LEU A 633 -4.24 -2.34 2.80
C LEU A 633 -5.31 -2.86 1.84
N HIS A 634 -5.26 -4.13 1.41
CA HIS A 634 -6.33 -4.70 0.59
C HIS A 634 -7.68 -4.64 1.31
N LYS A 635 -7.70 -4.74 2.64
CA LYS A 635 -8.93 -4.52 3.43
C LYS A 635 -9.45 -3.10 3.27
N ASP A 636 -8.58 -2.09 3.32
CA ASP A 636 -8.94 -0.66 3.35
C ASP A 636 -9.09 0.01 1.97
N TYR A 637 -8.52 -0.60 0.92
CA TYR A 637 -8.51 -0.07 -0.44
C TYR A 637 -9.17 -1.00 -1.48
N ILE A 638 -9.52 -2.25 -1.14
CA ILE A 638 -10.33 -3.13 -1.99
C ILE A 638 -11.59 -3.57 -1.24
N LYS A 639 -11.45 -4.38 -0.19
CA LYS A 639 -12.58 -5.11 0.41
C LYS A 639 -13.60 -4.16 1.06
N LYS A 640 -13.16 -3.12 1.82
CA LYS A 640 -14.06 -2.11 2.43
C LYS A 640 -14.73 -1.21 1.37
N PRO A 641 -14.01 -0.55 0.43
CA PRO A 641 -14.65 0.20 -0.65
C PRO A 641 -15.65 -0.65 -1.44
N TYR A 642 -15.30 -1.89 -1.78
CA TYR A 642 -16.20 -2.81 -2.45
C TYR A 642 -17.48 -3.07 -1.65
N LYS A 643 -17.38 -3.34 -0.33
CA LYS A 643 -18.56 -3.53 0.54
C LYS A 643 -19.56 -2.37 0.44
N LEU A 644 -19.10 -1.13 0.23
CA LEU A 644 -19.93 0.08 0.10
C LEU A 644 -20.55 0.30 -1.29
N THR A 645 -20.11 -0.44 -2.34
CA THR A 645 -20.67 -0.32 -3.70
C THR A 645 -21.99 -1.08 -3.89
N ASN A 646 -22.83 -0.59 -4.80
CA ASN A 646 -24.09 -1.26 -5.22
C ASN A 646 -23.87 -2.46 -6.19
N LYS A 647 -22.62 -2.88 -6.38
CA LYS A 647 -22.16 -4.00 -7.25
C LYS A 647 -22.34 -3.81 -8.77
N LYS A 648 -22.85 -2.66 -9.24
CA LYS A 648 -22.81 -2.25 -10.65
C LYS A 648 -21.62 -1.30 -10.87
N GLU A 649 -20.96 -1.36 -12.03
CA GLU A 649 -19.81 -0.49 -12.38
C GLU A 649 -18.79 -0.29 -11.24
N ILE A 650 -18.43 -1.39 -10.57
CA ILE A 650 -17.71 -1.44 -9.28
C ILE A 650 -16.46 -0.55 -9.26
N GLU A 651 -15.67 -0.57 -10.34
CA GLU A 651 -14.42 0.18 -10.49
C GLU A 651 -14.63 1.70 -10.35
N LYS A 652 -15.68 2.27 -10.97
CA LYS A 652 -16.01 3.70 -10.88
C LYS A 652 -16.38 4.09 -9.45
N GLN A 653 -17.20 3.27 -8.78
CA GLN A 653 -17.64 3.56 -7.41
C GLN A 653 -16.49 3.45 -6.40
N ILE A 654 -15.64 2.42 -6.50
CA ILE A 654 -14.45 2.29 -5.65
C ILE A 654 -13.50 3.47 -5.86
N MET A 655 -13.29 3.90 -7.11
CA MET A 655 -12.46 5.07 -7.40
C MET A 655 -13.05 6.37 -6.84
N LYS A 656 -14.38 6.54 -6.86
CA LYS A 656 -15.06 7.67 -6.22
C LYS A 656 -14.85 7.67 -4.70
N ILE A 657 -15.13 6.54 -4.05
CA ILE A 657 -14.97 6.35 -2.59
C ILE A 657 -13.52 6.63 -2.15
N ILE A 658 -12.53 6.11 -2.88
CA ILE A 658 -11.11 6.29 -2.54
C ILE A 658 -10.64 7.72 -2.81
N ARG A 659 -11.14 8.40 -3.85
CA ARG A 659 -10.86 9.84 -4.06
C ARG A 659 -11.38 10.68 -2.90
N ARG A 660 -12.65 10.51 -2.50
CA ARG A 660 -13.23 11.21 -1.34
C ARG A 660 -12.42 10.95 -0.06
N LYS A 661 -12.10 9.68 0.24
CA LYS A 661 -11.25 9.28 1.39
C LYS A 661 -9.89 9.98 1.40
N ALA A 662 -9.22 10.11 0.25
CA ALA A 662 -7.94 10.80 0.14
C ALA A 662 -8.07 12.29 0.47
N ILE A 663 -9.09 12.98 -0.06
CA ILE A 663 -9.33 14.41 0.18
C ILE A 663 -9.61 14.67 1.68
N ILE A 664 -10.45 13.86 2.33
CA ILE A 664 -10.68 13.92 3.79
C ILE A 664 -9.38 13.74 4.57
N THR A 665 -8.51 12.82 4.14
CA THR A 665 -7.24 12.54 4.82
C THR A 665 -6.28 13.74 4.72
N GLU A 666 -6.24 14.41 3.56
CA GLU A 666 -5.39 15.59 3.34
C GLU A 666 -5.88 16.85 4.07
N SER A 667 -7.19 17.01 4.29
CA SER A 667 -7.73 18.11 5.09
C SER A 667 -7.55 17.88 6.59
N SER A 668 -7.74 16.65 7.06
CA SER A 668 -7.68 16.30 8.50
C SER A 668 -6.29 16.33 9.13
N SER A 669 -5.21 16.36 8.34
CA SER A 669 -3.82 16.13 8.80
C SER A 669 -3.00 17.40 9.09
N LYS A 670 -3.60 18.60 8.99
CA LYS A 670 -2.94 19.89 9.18
C LYS A 670 -3.33 20.51 10.53
N GLU A 671 -2.36 20.96 11.34
CA GLU A 671 -2.67 21.73 12.55
C GLU A 671 -3.30 23.08 12.17
N ILE A 672 -4.58 23.25 12.46
CA ILE A 672 -5.33 24.48 12.18
C ILE A 672 -4.74 25.63 13.01
N PRO A 673 -4.24 26.72 12.39
CA PRO A 673 -3.76 27.90 13.11
C PRO A 673 -4.87 28.48 14.00
N LYS A 674 -4.55 28.74 15.27
CA LYS A 674 -5.51 29.28 16.25
C LYS A 674 -6.00 30.71 15.93
N THR A 675 -5.31 31.40 15.04
CA THR A 675 -5.64 32.75 14.58
C THR A 675 -5.79 32.69 13.05
N PRO A 676 -6.91 33.19 12.48
CA PRO A 676 -7.05 33.33 11.03
C PRO A 676 -5.95 34.20 10.43
N ILE A 677 -5.42 33.75 9.30
CA ILE A 677 -4.45 34.46 8.45
C ILE A 677 -5.24 35.18 7.35
N ALA A 678 -4.75 36.32 6.84
CA ALA A 678 -5.30 36.93 5.63
C ALA A 678 -5.11 36.01 4.41
N LEU A 679 -6.01 36.10 3.42
CA LEU A 679 -5.84 35.37 2.16
C LEU A 679 -4.56 35.85 1.47
N LYS A 680 -3.61 34.94 1.23
CA LYS A 680 -2.36 35.26 0.55
C LYS A 680 -2.33 34.62 -0.83
N TYR A 681 -2.60 35.42 -1.85
CA TYR A 681 -2.48 34.99 -3.22
C TYR A 681 -1.01 34.75 -3.63
N SER A 682 -0.83 33.81 -4.55
CA SER A 682 0.46 33.52 -5.19
C SER A 682 0.66 34.36 -6.46
N LYS A 683 1.36 33.85 -7.47
CA LYS A 683 1.56 34.57 -8.75
C LYS A 683 0.22 34.81 -9.46
N LYS A 684 -0.09 36.07 -9.76
CA LYS A 684 -1.14 36.45 -10.73
C LYS A 684 -0.73 35.92 -12.10
N LEU A 685 -1.61 35.13 -12.72
CA LEU A 685 -1.40 34.49 -14.03
C LEU A 685 -2.01 35.33 -15.15
N TYR A 686 -3.22 35.85 -14.93
CA TYR A 686 -4.00 36.60 -15.92
C TYR A 686 -4.74 37.77 -15.28
N GLU A 687 -5.07 38.74 -16.11
CA GLU A 687 -5.77 39.97 -15.77
C GLU A 687 -6.56 40.44 -16.99
N PHE A 688 -7.84 40.76 -16.81
CA PHE A 688 -8.75 41.28 -17.85
C PHE A 688 -9.95 42.00 -17.22
N CYS A 689 -10.65 42.84 -17.99
CA CYS A 689 -11.88 43.52 -17.57
C CYS A 689 -13.13 42.91 -18.25
N ILE A 690 -14.30 43.13 -17.66
CA ILE A 690 -15.57 42.56 -18.14
C ILE A 690 -15.86 42.88 -19.61
N GLN A 691 -15.60 44.11 -20.07
CA GLN A 691 -15.90 44.56 -21.44
C GLN A 691 -15.12 43.81 -22.53
N ASN A 692 -14.04 43.10 -22.16
CA ASN A 692 -13.21 42.33 -23.09
C ASN A 692 -13.12 40.85 -22.71
N ALA A 693 -13.93 40.37 -21.74
CA ALA A 693 -13.76 39.06 -21.13
C ALA A 693 -13.91 37.92 -22.13
N GLU A 694 -14.96 37.91 -22.97
CA GLU A 694 -15.15 36.89 -24.01
C GLU A 694 -13.94 36.78 -24.95
N ILE A 695 -13.48 37.91 -25.49
CA ILE A 695 -12.36 37.98 -26.45
C ILE A 695 -11.07 37.50 -25.77
N TYR A 696 -10.84 37.88 -24.52
CA TYR A 696 -9.68 37.42 -23.74
C TYR A 696 -9.73 35.92 -23.49
N ILE A 697 -10.88 35.39 -23.04
CA ILE A 697 -11.11 33.97 -22.76
C ILE A 697 -10.89 33.13 -24.01
N GLN A 698 -11.52 33.50 -25.14
CA GLN A 698 -11.32 32.81 -26.43
C GLN A 698 -9.86 32.88 -26.90
N THR A 699 -9.18 34.00 -26.70
CA THR A 699 -7.74 34.13 -27.00
C THR A 699 -6.90 33.17 -26.12
N ARG A 700 -7.24 32.99 -24.84
CA ARG A 700 -6.56 32.06 -23.93
C ARG A 700 -6.89 30.59 -24.21
N MET A 701 -8.12 30.24 -24.56
CA MET A 701 -8.49 28.85 -24.89
C MET A 701 -7.68 28.28 -26.06
N ASN A 702 -7.20 29.13 -26.97
CA ASN A 702 -6.33 28.77 -28.08
C ASN A 702 -4.83 28.59 -27.70
N ASP A 703 -4.44 28.88 -26.45
CA ASP A 703 -3.06 28.71 -25.97
C ASP A 703 -2.71 27.20 -25.83
N PRO A 704 -1.66 26.68 -26.50
CA PRO A 704 -1.26 25.28 -26.38
C PRO A 704 -0.73 24.91 -24.99
N ASP A 705 -0.22 25.87 -24.22
CA ASP A 705 0.28 25.68 -22.85
C ASP A 705 -0.83 25.71 -21.77
N LEU A 706 -2.09 25.87 -22.19
CA LEU A 706 -3.26 25.88 -21.30
C LEU A 706 -3.76 24.44 -21.08
N GLU A 707 -3.66 23.95 -19.84
CA GLU A 707 -4.04 22.56 -19.50
C GLU A 707 -5.56 22.38 -19.42
N LYS A 708 -6.04 21.14 -19.58
CA LYS A 708 -7.47 20.84 -19.78
C LYS A 708 -8.38 21.38 -18.64
N GLU A 709 -7.95 21.33 -17.38
CA GLU A 709 -8.69 21.86 -16.24
C GLU A 709 -8.86 23.38 -16.33
N MET A 710 -7.81 24.10 -16.72
CA MET A 710 -7.86 25.56 -16.88
C MET A 710 -8.56 25.98 -18.18
N LYS A 711 -8.50 25.16 -19.23
CA LYS A 711 -9.33 25.32 -20.44
C LYS A 711 -10.82 25.25 -20.10
N LEU A 712 -11.25 24.21 -19.38
CA LEU A 712 -12.64 24.08 -18.92
C LEU A 712 -13.03 25.22 -17.96
N GLY A 713 -12.13 25.60 -17.06
CA GLY A 713 -12.34 26.73 -16.17
C GLY A 713 -12.58 28.05 -16.92
N PHE A 714 -11.83 28.31 -18.00
CA PHE A 714 -12.04 29.48 -18.85
C PHE A 714 -13.33 29.36 -19.69
N GLU A 715 -13.62 28.18 -20.25
CA GLU A 715 -14.84 27.89 -21.01
C GLU A 715 -16.11 28.16 -20.19
N LYS A 716 -16.10 27.79 -18.91
CA LYS A 716 -17.23 27.95 -17.97
C LYS A 716 -17.20 29.23 -17.14
N PHE A 717 -16.20 30.10 -17.31
CA PHE A 717 -15.99 31.23 -16.40
C PHE A 717 -17.16 32.21 -16.35
N LEU A 718 -17.68 32.62 -17.51
CA LEU A 718 -18.78 33.60 -17.59
C LEU A 718 -20.11 32.97 -17.16
N GLU A 719 -20.45 31.80 -17.69
CA GLU A 719 -21.66 31.03 -17.31
C GLU A 719 -21.77 30.81 -15.80
N CYS A 720 -20.67 30.46 -15.13
CA CYS A 720 -20.63 30.28 -13.67
C CYS A 720 -20.49 31.58 -12.87
N LEU A 721 -20.07 32.69 -13.50
CA LEU A 721 -20.03 34.01 -12.89
C LEU A 721 -21.42 34.64 -12.91
N ASP A 722 -22.10 34.64 -14.06
CA ASP A 722 -23.45 35.19 -14.23
C ASP A 722 -24.42 34.51 -13.26
N ALA A 723 -24.43 33.17 -13.21
CA ALA A 723 -25.24 32.41 -12.26
C ALA A 723 -24.89 32.61 -10.77
N TYR A 724 -23.70 33.12 -10.45
CA TYR A 724 -23.32 33.54 -9.10
C TYR A 724 -23.74 34.99 -8.81
N LEU A 725 -23.64 35.87 -9.80
CA LEU A 725 -24.07 37.27 -9.71
C LEU A 725 -25.60 37.36 -9.60
N ASP A 726 -26.38 36.55 -10.32
CA ASP A 726 -27.85 36.43 -10.19
C ASP A 726 -28.29 36.15 -8.74
N PHE A 727 -27.49 35.38 -7.99
CA PHE A 727 -27.73 35.09 -6.57
C PHE A 727 -27.31 36.25 -5.64
N TYR A 728 -26.33 37.05 -6.07
CA TYR A 728 -25.79 38.21 -5.35
C TYR A 728 -26.51 39.54 -5.71
N ASP A 729 -27.34 39.54 -6.76
CA ASP A 729 -27.84 40.72 -7.50
C ASP A 729 -28.66 41.72 -6.67
N ARG A 730 -29.10 41.29 -5.48
CA ARG A 730 -29.82 42.11 -4.50
C ARG A 730 -29.06 43.33 -3.94
N LYS A 731 -27.84 43.58 -4.43
CA LYS A 731 -27.01 44.77 -4.19
C LYS A 731 -26.58 45.53 -5.45
N LEU A 732 -26.45 44.86 -6.60
CA LEU A 732 -25.75 45.42 -7.77
C LEU A 732 -26.61 46.44 -8.53
N SER A 733 -27.93 46.35 -8.38
CA SER A 733 -28.94 47.21 -9.00
C SER A 733 -28.96 48.67 -8.51
N GLU A 734 -28.11 49.08 -7.56
CA GLU A 734 -28.01 50.46 -7.06
C GLU A 734 -26.96 51.33 -7.81
N HIS A 735 -26.28 50.81 -8.85
CA HIS A 735 -25.15 51.49 -9.51
C HIS A 735 -25.26 51.53 -11.04
N GLU A 736 -25.02 52.71 -11.64
CA GLU A 736 -25.22 52.96 -13.08
C GLU A 736 -24.11 52.40 -13.99
N GLU A 737 -22.87 52.26 -13.50
CA GLU A 737 -21.74 51.68 -14.24
C GLU A 737 -20.92 50.71 -13.37
N ILE A 738 -21.12 49.40 -13.53
CA ILE A 738 -20.34 48.37 -12.83
C ILE A 738 -19.08 48.04 -13.65
N ASN A 739 -17.90 48.37 -13.11
CA ASN A 739 -16.62 48.02 -13.72
C ASN A 739 -15.96 46.88 -12.91
N MET A 740 -15.89 45.69 -13.50
CA MET A 740 -15.21 44.53 -12.92
C MET A 740 -13.84 44.29 -13.58
N ILE A 741 -12.80 44.15 -12.74
CA ILE A 741 -11.48 43.67 -13.12
C ILE A 741 -11.27 42.28 -12.51
N PHE A 742 -10.95 41.31 -13.35
CA PHE A 742 -10.70 39.93 -12.97
C PHE A 742 -9.20 39.67 -12.88
N HIS A 743 -8.74 39.31 -11.69
CA HIS A 743 -7.44 38.68 -11.50
C HIS A 743 -7.61 37.16 -11.44
N ILE A 744 -6.73 36.41 -12.11
CA ILE A 744 -6.62 34.94 -11.98
C ILE A 744 -5.26 34.60 -11.38
N TYR A 745 -5.23 33.77 -10.34
CA TYR A 745 -4.02 33.39 -9.61
C TYR A 745 -3.73 31.90 -9.70
N GLY A 746 -2.44 31.53 -9.62
CA GLY A 746 -2.02 30.13 -9.62
C GLY A 746 -2.30 29.36 -8.32
N GLY A 747 -2.81 30.05 -7.30
CA GLY A 747 -3.01 29.52 -5.95
C GLY A 747 -3.20 30.62 -4.91
N VAL A 748 -3.79 30.25 -3.77
CA VAL A 748 -4.07 31.11 -2.62
C VAL A 748 -3.89 30.32 -1.31
N THR A 749 -3.24 30.92 -0.32
CA THR A 749 -3.26 30.44 1.06
C THR A 749 -4.55 30.90 1.74
N LEU A 750 -5.36 29.94 2.19
CA LEU A 750 -6.62 30.16 2.89
C LEU A 750 -6.39 30.58 4.35
N LYS A 751 -7.46 31.04 5.01
CA LYS A 751 -7.43 31.61 6.37
C LYS A 751 -6.81 30.71 7.44
N PHE A 752 -6.77 29.40 7.22
CA PHE A 752 -6.17 28.40 8.12
C PHE A 752 -4.90 27.75 7.56
N GLY A 753 -4.15 28.45 6.70
CA GLY A 753 -2.83 28.02 6.21
C GLY A 753 -2.84 26.98 5.07
N SER A 754 -3.96 26.29 4.84
CA SER A 754 -4.15 25.43 3.67
C SER A 754 -3.94 26.19 2.35
N ILE A 755 -3.12 25.64 1.45
CA ILE A 755 -2.81 26.26 0.15
C ILE A 755 -3.60 25.57 -0.96
N MET A 756 -4.53 26.31 -1.55
CA MET A 756 -5.27 25.91 -2.75
C MET A 756 -4.48 26.33 -4.00
N ARG A 757 -4.43 25.51 -5.05
CA ARG A 757 -3.69 25.78 -6.29
C ARG A 757 -4.54 25.49 -7.53
N ALA A 758 -4.33 26.27 -8.59
CA ALA A 758 -4.92 26.09 -9.92
C ALA A 758 -3.98 26.73 -10.96
N THR A 759 -3.02 25.96 -11.47
CA THR A 759 -2.00 26.48 -12.40
C THR A 759 -1.42 25.38 -13.28
N ASN A 760 -1.13 25.71 -14.54
CA ASN A 760 -0.55 24.79 -15.51
C ASN A 760 0.94 24.51 -15.28
N LYS A 761 1.64 25.38 -14.53
CA LYS A 761 3.11 25.40 -14.45
C LYS A 761 3.64 25.64 -13.03
N PHE A 762 3.37 24.71 -12.13
CA PHE A 762 4.02 24.57 -10.82
C PHE A 762 5.14 23.52 -10.95
N HIS A 763 6.41 23.90 -10.74
CA HIS A 763 7.61 23.09 -11.03
C HIS A 763 7.51 22.32 -12.37
N LYS A 764 7.14 23.04 -13.44
CA LYS A 764 6.95 22.56 -14.83
C LYS A 764 5.76 21.60 -15.07
N LYS A 765 4.83 21.45 -14.12
CA LYS A 765 3.64 20.56 -14.25
C LYS A 765 2.33 21.28 -13.85
N PRO A 766 1.16 20.85 -14.35
CA PRO A 766 -0.12 21.30 -13.82
C PRO A 766 -0.34 20.86 -12.37
N ILE A 767 -1.03 21.71 -11.60
CA ILE A 767 -1.57 21.36 -10.28
C ILE A 767 -2.89 22.10 -10.04
N PHE A 768 -3.92 21.31 -9.72
CA PHE A 768 -5.28 21.74 -9.46
C PHE A 768 -5.75 21.05 -8.19
N SER A 769 -6.07 21.83 -7.15
CA SER A 769 -6.44 21.29 -5.84
C SER A 769 -7.78 20.55 -5.90
N ASN A 770 -7.82 19.38 -5.25
CA ASN A 770 -9.06 18.76 -4.86
C ASN A 770 -9.49 19.32 -3.51
N ILE A 771 -10.77 19.60 -3.33
CA ILE A 771 -11.32 20.18 -2.10
C ILE A 771 -12.51 19.37 -1.58
N ALA A 772 -12.74 19.49 -0.28
CA ALA A 772 -13.96 19.10 0.40
C ALA A 772 -14.66 20.38 0.86
N VAL A 773 -15.97 20.49 0.66
CA VAL A 773 -16.79 21.65 0.99
C VAL A 773 -17.93 21.20 1.89
N GLU A 774 -18.09 21.82 3.05
CA GLU A 774 -19.26 21.63 3.92
C GLU A 774 -20.41 22.46 3.34
N MET A 775 -21.47 21.79 2.88
CA MET A 775 -22.60 22.47 2.23
C MET A 775 -23.58 23.07 3.25
N ASN A 776 -24.17 24.21 2.90
CA ASN A 776 -25.31 24.76 3.64
C ASN A 776 -26.47 23.75 3.68
N ALA A 777 -27.18 23.68 4.81
CA ALA A 777 -28.27 22.72 5.02
C ALA A 777 -29.46 22.90 4.04
N ASP A 778 -29.61 24.09 3.46
CA ASP A 778 -30.63 24.39 2.45
C ASP A 778 -30.19 23.93 1.03
N GLU A 779 -28.89 23.95 0.74
CA GLU A 779 -28.31 23.57 -0.56
C GLU A 779 -28.02 22.06 -0.68
N ILE A 780 -27.87 21.36 0.45
CA ILE A 780 -27.42 19.95 0.52
C ILE A 780 -28.19 19.00 -0.40
N PHE A 781 -29.46 19.30 -0.70
CA PHE A 781 -30.34 18.48 -1.55
C PHE A 781 -29.97 18.50 -3.04
N GLU A 782 -29.20 19.49 -3.51
CA GLU A 782 -28.65 19.51 -4.88
C GLU A 782 -27.47 18.54 -5.07
N TYR A 783 -26.90 17.98 -3.99
CA TYR A 783 -25.64 17.26 -4.03
C TYR A 783 -25.67 15.88 -3.36
N THR A 784 -24.88 14.94 -3.89
CA THR A 784 -24.65 13.59 -3.35
C THR A 784 -23.63 13.59 -2.20
N SER A 785 -23.88 14.42 -1.18
CA SER A 785 -22.97 14.64 -0.06
C SER A 785 -22.71 13.38 0.79
N ASP A 786 -21.49 13.25 1.32
CA ASP A 786 -21.18 12.34 2.43
C ASP A 786 -21.27 13.13 3.74
N ASN A 787 -22.35 12.94 4.51
CA ASN A 787 -22.63 13.64 5.77
C ASN A 787 -22.58 15.19 5.66
N GLY A 788 -23.07 15.75 4.55
CA GLY A 788 -23.04 17.21 4.31
C GLY A 788 -21.76 17.72 3.64
N VAL A 789 -20.75 16.88 3.46
CA VAL A 789 -19.52 17.22 2.73
C VAL A 789 -19.63 16.80 1.26
N CYS A 790 -19.34 17.73 0.36
CA CYS A 790 -19.26 17.51 -1.09
C CYS A 790 -17.83 17.69 -1.59
N PHE A 791 -17.45 17.01 -2.67
CA PHE A 791 -16.08 17.01 -3.18
C PHE A 791 -15.99 17.62 -4.58
N ALA A 792 -14.94 18.42 -4.81
CA ALA A 792 -14.73 19.16 -6.05
C ALA A 792 -13.25 19.30 -6.43
N GLN A 793 -13.00 19.73 -7.66
CA GLN A 793 -11.68 20.11 -8.17
C GLN A 793 -11.68 21.58 -8.61
N VAL A 794 -10.68 22.34 -8.16
CA VAL A 794 -10.56 23.77 -8.45
C VAL A 794 -10.02 23.96 -9.86
N LEU A 795 -10.73 24.73 -10.69
CA LEU A 795 -10.36 25.03 -12.08
C LEU A 795 -9.67 26.40 -12.21
N LEU A 796 -10.23 27.42 -11.56
CA LEU A 796 -9.69 28.78 -11.50
C LEU A 796 -9.79 29.34 -10.08
N ILE A 797 -8.85 30.21 -9.72
CA ILE A 797 -8.84 30.97 -8.47
C ILE A 797 -8.81 32.45 -8.86
N THR A 798 -9.83 33.21 -8.44
CA THR A 798 -10.03 34.59 -8.88
C THR A 798 -10.21 35.57 -7.73
N GLU A 799 -9.89 36.83 -8.02
CA GLU A 799 -10.27 38.00 -7.26
C GLU A 799 -10.96 38.95 -8.25
N ILE A 800 -12.17 39.38 -7.91
CA ILE A 800 -12.98 40.29 -8.72
C ILE A 800 -12.98 41.64 -8.00
N ILE A 801 -12.27 42.60 -8.58
CA ILE A 801 -12.25 43.98 -8.07
C ILE A 801 -13.39 44.74 -8.74
N MET A 802 -14.28 45.31 -7.92
CA MET A 802 -15.39 46.15 -8.35
C MET A 802 -15.15 47.59 -7.90
N ASN A 803 -15.78 48.56 -8.57
CA ASN A 803 -15.60 49.98 -8.29
C ASN A 803 -16.28 50.49 -7.00
N TYR A 804 -17.14 49.69 -6.35
CA TYR A 804 -17.94 50.12 -5.18
C TYR A 804 -17.99 49.14 -3.98
N GLU A 805 -17.42 47.94 -4.09
CA GLU A 805 -17.36 46.94 -2.98
C GLU A 805 -15.92 46.45 -2.72
N GLU A 806 -15.72 45.75 -1.60
CA GLU A 806 -14.49 45.00 -1.35
C GLU A 806 -14.29 43.87 -2.40
N PRO A 807 -13.05 43.49 -2.74
CA PRO A 807 -12.80 42.46 -3.76
C PRO A 807 -13.44 41.10 -3.43
N MET A 808 -14.18 40.54 -4.39
CA MET A 808 -14.77 39.21 -4.22
C MET A 808 -13.72 38.13 -4.50
N HIS A 809 -13.38 37.36 -3.48
CA HIS A 809 -12.43 36.25 -3.56
C HIS A 809 -13.15 34.94 -3.90
N LEU A 810 -13.15 34.51 -5.16
CA LEU A 810 -13.87 33.30 -5.61
C LEU A 810 -12.94 32.20 -6.11
N ALA A 811 -13.45 30.97 -6.17
CA ALA A 811 -12.87 29.85 -6.90
C ALA A 811 -13.94 29.18 -7.76
N LEU A 812 -13.64 28.97 -9.04
CA LEU A 812 -14.47 28.16 -9.93
C LEU A 812 -14.07 26.70 -9.76
N VAL A 813 -15.05 25.84 -9.45
CA VAL A 813 -14.80 24.42 -9.18
C VAL A 813 -15.71 23.50 -9.98
N GLN A 814 -15.19 22.33 -10.32
CA GLN A 814 -15.93 21.20 -10.85
C GLN A 814 -16.32 20.25 -9.72
N TRP A 815 -17.61 20.02 -9.54
CA TRP A 815 -18.14 19.07 -8.56
C TRP A 815 -17.99 17.62 -9.04
N TYR A 816 -17.57 16.73 -8.13
CA TYR A 816 -17.61 15.29 -8.34
C TYR A 816 -18.95 14.67 -7.90
N ASP A 817 -19.81 15.48 -7.29
CA ASP A 817 -20.93 15.05 -6.44
C ASP A 817 -22.27 15.72 -6.76
N PHE A 818 -22.40 16.43 -7.88
CA PHE A 818 -23.68 17.02 -8.29
C PHE A 818 -24.76 15.94 -8.56
N THR A 819 -26.04 16.25 -8.28
CA THR A 819 -27.16 15.32 -8.54
C THR A 819 -27.67 15.39 -9.98
N SER A 820 -27.70 16.59 -10.58
CA SER A 820 -28.06 16.82 -11.97
C SER A 820 -26.86 16.66 -12.90
N SER A 821 -27.08 16.15 -14.11
CA SER A 821 -26.03 16.06 -15.14
C SER A 821 -25.80 17.36 -15.92
N ILE A 822 -26.55 18.43 -15.63
CA ILE A 822 -26.64 19.63 -16.48
C ILE A 822 -25.66 20.73 -16.07
N ILE A 823 -25.41 20.91 -14.76
CA ILE A 823 -24.51 21.94 -14.22
C ILE A 823 -23.56 21.27 -13.22
N ASN A 824 -22.34 20.92 -13.65
CA ASN A 824 -21.33 20.30 -12.78
C ASN A 824 -20.34 21.32 -12.20
N ASP A 825 -20.31 22.55 -12.70
CA ASP A 825 -19.30 23.55 -12.37
C ASP A 825 -19.99 24.80 -11.78
N LYS A 826 -19.45 25.36 -10.68
CA LYS A 826 -19.99 26.56 -9.99
C LYS A 826 -18.87 27.40 -9.37
N CYS A 827 -19.12 28.70 -9.19
CA CYS A 827 -18.26 29.59 -8.38
C CYS A 827 -18.56 29.44 -6.88
N ILE A 828 -17.51 29.38 -6.06
CA ILE A 828 -17.56 29.31 -4.59
C ILE A 828 -16.80 30.51 -4.01
N ASN A 829 -17.29 31.07 -2.89
CA ASN A 829 -16.64 32.18 -2.19
C ASN A 829 -15.57 31.69 -1.19
N ASN A 830 -14.31 32.07 -1.42
CA ASN A 830 -13.12 31.69 -0.62
C ASN A 830 -13.12 32.26 0.82
N ASN A 831 -14.10 33.11 1.17
CA ASN A 831 -14.23 33.63 2.52
C ASN A 831 -14.93 32.69 3.50
N ASN A 832 -15.70 31.72 3.00
CA ASN A 832 -16.33 30.67 3.82
C ASN A 832 -15.30 29.59 4.21
N LYS A 833 -15.70 28.65 5.07
CA LYS A 833 -14.80 27.70 5.76
C LYS A 833 -14.28 26.57 4.89
#